data_AF-A0A3N1PSN3-F1
#
_entry.id   AF-A0A3N1PSN3-F1
#
_cell.length_a   1.000
_cell.length_b   1.000
_cell.length_c   1.000
_cell.angle_alpha   90.00
_cell.angle_beta   90.00
_cell.angle_gamma   90.00
#
_symmetry.space_group_name_H-M   'P 1'
#
loop_
_entity.id
_entity.type
_entity.pdbx_description
1 polymer ?
#
loop_
_entity_poly.entity_id
_entity_poly.type
_entity_poly.pdbx_seq_one_letter_code
_entity_poly.pdbx_strand_id
1 'polypeptide(L)'
;MAPGLETERLQTAIRASNKQPYALLKVSWEIEDRPVLLTGEGAHGSPHLMRLLIELRKIGASGIVVPACPQCSDERPLLFRGKSGLRVCRGCYDAERAQPCTGCGNDRPVVSRSNSGGALCGTCSAQDLEKFEQCIQCRRHRPVGQRTSDGPRCRACYQPPVDRCCLCGRSRPCIGASTTTPRCETCSQVKRPCHRCGKTFHPRARTPDGYLCHTCFTKDPVAYRTCTGCGESAVLWHHGLCPRCACTRRLTELLADSDGTIRPGLQLAFEALSAADDPRSVLSWIAPRSRAATVLSQLGTEGFPVDHSTLDQYPRSPAVDYLRGVLVTARALPHRDEQMVALHRSLTEIFESVSDADDRKLLQAFTQWDQLGRLRRRLAGRSATYNQINTIRVQVKQGARLMKWLRDHNTDLHRCSQLEIDRWLSDGKSMHLHARAFVKWAVAHGHAAGLQIPPPTRTNPTPPLDTEKRIELSQRLLTDATLSLDLRVAGLMVVLFAQPITAITKIRTDQVLHTDAGVHLALGREPLHLPGVIGELVTQLSTERRAYSAIGRDSISPWLFPGRHPERHLSPSTLLARLKELGITARATQHAALRDLTAALPETVVSRLLGISISSVDRWKAGGQWANYAAEVARRHKTPKG
;
A
#
# COMPACT_ATOMS: atom_id res chain seq x y z
N MET A 1 -54.31 24.79 -21.63
CA MET A 1 -53.19 24.86 -22.59
C MET A 1 -53.14 26.27 -23.15
N ALA A 2 -52.08 27.03 -22.88
CA ALA A 2 -51.88 28.34 -23.47
C ALA A 2 -51.59 28.19 -24.98
N PRO A 3 -52.33 28.85 -25.89
CA PRO A 3 -52.02 28.81 -27.31
C PRO A 3 -50.72 29.57 -27.57
N GLY A 4 -49.74 28.94 -28.22
CA GLY A 4 -48.56 29.65 -28.76
C GLY A 4 -47.18 29.18 -28.30
N LEU A 5 -47.05 28.15 -27.46
CA LEU A 5 -45.75 27.56 -27.11
C LEU A 5 -45.62 26.13 -27.67
N GLU A 6 -44.64 25.92 -28.54
CA GLU A 6 -44.28 24.58 -29.03
C GLU A 6 -44.00 23.64 -27.85
N THR A 7 -44.57 22.43 -27.92
CA THR A 7 -44.45 21.39 -26.89
C THR A 7 -42.99 21.09 -26.53
N GLU A 8 -42.09 21.19 -27.50
CA GLU A 8 -40.65 20.98 -27.32
C GLU A 8 -39.99 22.07 -26.45
N ARG A 9 -40.38 23.33 -26.62
CA ARG A 9 -39.90 24.46 -25.80
C ARG A 9 -40.38 24.32 -24.35
N LEU A 10 -41.62 23.86 -24.15
CA LEU A 10 -42.18 23.62 -22.82
C LEU A 10 -41.45 22.47 -22.10
N GLN A 11 -41.22 21.35 -22.78
CA GLN A 11 -40.46 20.22 -22.24
C GLN A 11 -39.02 20.61 -21.87
N THR A 12 -38.39 21.46 -22.69
CA THR A 12 -37.05 21.98 -22.44
C THR A 12 -37.01 22.85 -21.18
N ALA A 13 -37.96 23.76 -20.99
CA ALA A 13 -38.07 24.58 -19.79
C ALA A 13 -38.33 23.75 -18.51
N ILE A 14 -39.19 22.73 -18.60
CA ILE A 14 -39.45 21.80 -17.50
C ILE A 14 -38.15 21.09 -17.08
N ARG A 15 -37.38 20.54 -18.03
CA ARG A 15 -36.09 19.89 -17.75
C ARG A 15 -35.02 20.85 -17.24
N ALA A 16 -35.02 22.10 -17.71
CA ALA A 16 -34.11 23.14 -17.25
C ALA A 16 -34.38 23.55 -15.79
N SER A 17 -35.67 23.61 -15.40
CA SER A 17 -36.08 24.01 -14.05
C SER A 17 -35.58 23.07 -12.95
N ASN A 18 -35.61 21.76 -13.20
CA ASN A 18 -35.31 20.73 -12.20
C ASN A 18 -34.63 19.50 -12.83
N LYS A 19 -33.37 19.26 -12.44
CA LYS A 19 -32.52 18.20 -13.02
C LYS A 19 -32.72 16.80 -12.42
N GLN A 20 -33.52 16.66 -11.37
CA GLN A 20 -33.71 15.40 -10.63
C GLN A 20 -35.12 14.84 -10.89
N PRO A 21 -35.30 13.56 -11.28
CA PRO A 21 -36.61 12.99 -11.60
C PRO A 21 -37.65 13.12 -10.47
N TYR A 22 -37.25 12.91 -9.21
CA TYR A 22 -38.15 13.04 -8.07
C TYR A 22 -38.69 14.47 -7.89
N ALA A 23 -37.91 15.48 -8.26
CA ALA A 23 -38.30 16.88 -8.12
C ALA A 23 -39.34 17.28 -9.18
N LEU A 24 -39.22 16.73 -10.40
CA LEU A 24 -40.22 16.91 -11.46
C LEU A 24 -41.55 16.23 -11.10
N LEU A 25 -41.49 15.00 -10.58
CA LEU A 25 -42.67 14.28 -10.10
C LEU A 25 -43.40 15.06 -9.00
N LYS A 26 -42.65 15.61 -8.04
CA LYS A 26 -43.19 16.42 -6.95
C LYS A 26 -43.87 17.71 -7.44
N VAL A 27 -43.29 18.38 -8.43
CA VAL A 27 -43.91 19.57 -9.04
C VAL A 27 -45.16 19.21 -9.84
N SER A 28 -45.14 18.06 -10.53
CA SER A 28 -46.31 17.53 -11.25
C SER A 28 -47.49 17.37 -10.29
N TRP A 29 -47.30 16.67 -9.18
CA TRP A 29 -48.35 16.47 -8.17
C TRP A 29 -48.81 17.80 -7.56
N GLU A 30 -47.87 18.71 -7.24
CA GLU A 30 -48.20 20.01 -6.66
C GLU A 30 -49.07 20.88 -7.59
N ILE A 31 -48.84 20.80 -8.91
CA ILE A 31 -49.65 21.50 -9.92
C ILE A 31 -50.99 20.81 -10.14
N GLU A 32 -51.00 19.48 -10.15
CA GLU A 32 -52.20 18.66 -10.33
C GLU A 32 -53.18 18.89 -9.17
N ASP A 33 -52.68 18.89 -7.94
CA ASP A 33 -53.47 19.12 -6.73
C ASP A 33 -53.91 20.59 -6.59
N ARG A 34 -53.05 21.55 -7.00
CA ARG A 34 -53.32 23.00 -6.84
C ARG A 34 -52.88 23.80 -8.07
N PRO A 35 -53.67 23.80 -9.16
CA PRO A 35 -53.34 24.51 -10.40
C PRO A 35 -53.18 26.03 -10.23
N VAL A 36 -53.87 26.63 -9.26
CA VAL A 36 -53.82 28.08 -8.94
C VAL A 36 -52.43 28.57 -8.54
N LEU A 37 -51.51 27.66 -8.17
CA LEU A 37 -50.12 28.01 -7.89
C LEU A 37 -49.37 28.52 -9.13
N LEU A 38 -49.86 28.20 -10.35
CA LEU A 38 -49.30 28.71 -11.60
C LEU A 38 -49.74 30.14 -11.93
N THR A 39 -50.90 30.57 -11.42
CA THR A 39 -51.61 31.76 -11.91
C THR A 39 -51.77 32.85 -10.86
N GLY A 40 -51.28 32.66 -9.62
CA GLY A 40 -51.30 33.70 -8.60
C GLY A 40 -50.77 33.28 -7.23
N GLU A 41 -50.96 32.02 -6.82
CA GLU A 41 -50.57 31.54 -5.48
C GLU A 41 -49.15 30.97 -5.39
N GLY A 42 -48.27 31.24 -6.35
CA GLY A 42 -46.96 30.59 -6.46
C GLY A 42 -46.10 30.67 -5.18
N ALA A 43 -46.29 31.68 -4.33
CA ALA A 43 -45.57 31.85 -3.07
C ALA A 43 -45.90 30.78 -2.03
N HIS A 44 -47.01 30.03 -2.18
CA HIS A 44 -47.34 28.88 -1.34
C HIS A 44 -46.61 27.60 -1.76
N GLY A 45 -46.09 27.56 -2.98
CA GLY A 45 -45.52 26.36 -3.58
C GLY A 45 -44.11 26.00 -3.10
N SER A 46 -43.62 24.89 -3.65
CA SER A 46 -42.28 24.39 -3.40
C SER A 46 -41.21 25.22 -4.14
N PRO A 47 -39.94 25.14 -3.72
CA PRO A 47 -38.84 25.80 -4.45
C PRO A 47 -38.65 25.24 -5.86
N HIS A 48 -39.13 24.01 -6.10
CA HIS A 48 -39.09 23.37 -7.41
C HIS A 48 -40.12 23.97 -8.36
N LEU A 49 -41.32 24.25 -7.86
CA LEU A 49 -42.34 25.00 -8.59
C LEU A 49 -41.88 26.42 -8.90
N MET A 50 -41.27 27.12 -7.93
CA MET A 50 -40.75 28.47 -8.16
C MET A 50 -39.72 28.55 -9.28
N ARG A 51 -38.85 27.54 -9.39
CA ARG A 51 -37.91 27.44 -10.53
C ARG A 51 -38.63 27.20 -11.85
N LEU A 52 -39.69 26.39 -11.84
CA LEU A 52 -40.50 26.15 -13.03
C LEU A 52 -41.20 27.44 -13.48
N LEU A 53 -41.83 28.20 -12.58
CA LEU A 53 -42.48 29.47 -12.91
C LEU A 53 -41.52 30.48 -13.56
N ILE A 54 -40.29 30.57 -13.05
CA ILE A 54 -39.24 31.43 -13.63
C ILE A 54 -38.88 30.98 -15.06
N GLU A 55 -38.66 29.69 -15.28
CA GLU A 55 -38.33 29.17 -16.62
C GLU A 55 -39.50 29.29 -17.59
N LEU A 56 -40.74 29.09 -17.14
CA LEU A 56 -41.94 29.29 -17.94
C LEU A 56 -42.13 30.76 -18.33
N ARG A 57 -41.87 31.70 -17.42
CA ARG A 57 -41.89 33.15 -17.72
C ARG A 57 -40.82 33.53 -18.74
N LYS A 58 -39.60 32.98 -18.65
CA LYS A 58 -38.51 33.23 -19.60
C LYS A 58 -38.85 32.83 -21.03
N ILE A 59 -39.61 31.75 -21.21
CA ILE A 59 -40.03 31.29 -22.54
C ILE A 59 -41.28 32.01 -23.05
N GLY A 60 -41.87 32.93 -22.25
CA GLY A 60 -43.03 33.72 -22.64
C GLY A 60 -44.38 33.02 -22.43
N ALA A 61 -44.49 32.09 -21.47
CA ALA A 61 -45.75 31.42 -21.19
C ALA A 61 -46.82 32.40 -20.69
N SER A 62 -47.98 32.45 -21.37
CA SER A 62 -49.11 33.29 -21.00
C SER A 62 -49.92 32.67 -19.86
N GLY A 63 -50.46 33.53 -18.98
CA GLY A 63 -51.24 33.13 -17.81
C GLY A 63 -50.42 32.63 -16.61
N ILE A 64 -49.10 32.62 -16.69
CA ILE A 64 -48.21 32.24 -15.57
C ILE A 64 -47.79 33.48 -14.79
N VAL A 65 -48.02 33.47 -13.47
CA VAL A 65 -47.62 34.55 -12.57
C VAL A 65 -46.43 34.10 -11.73
N VAL A 66 -45.29 34.80 -11.88
CA VAL A 66 -44.18 34.67 -10.94
C VAL A 66 -44.44 35.64 -9.79
N PRO A 67 -44.70 35.16 -8.57
CA PRO A 67 -45.03 36.04 -7.45
C PRO A 67 -43.83 36.90 -7.05
N ALA A 68 -44.08 38.17 -6.77
CA ALA A 68 -43.14 39.03 -6.08
C ALA A 68 -42.98 38.60 -4.62
N CYS A 69 -41.89 39.01 -3.97
CA CYS A 69 -41.70 38.73 -2.56
C CYS A 69 -42.83 39.36 -1.74
N PRO A 70 -43.60 38.60 -0.92
CA PRO A 70 -44.74 39.16 -0.19
C PRO A 70 -44.32 40.14 0.92
N GLN A 71 -43.02 40.28 1.20
CA GLN A 71 -42.49 41.13 2.26
C GLN A 71 -41.79 42.39 1.74
N CYS A 72 -41.17 42.36 0.55
CA CYS A 72 -40.49 43.54 -0.01
C CYS A 72 -40.96 43.92 -1.41
N SER A 73 -41.95 43.19 -1.95
CA SER A 73 -42.52 43.39 -3.30
C SER A 73 -41.53 43.30 -4.47
N ASP A 74 -40.27 42.97 -4.22
CA ASP A 74 -39.28 42.74 -5.28
C ASP A 74 -39.54 41.43 -6.03
N GLU A 75 -39.41 41.51 -7.36
CA GLU A 75 -39.38 40.33 -8.24
C GLU A 75 -38.03 39.61 -8.17
N ARG A 76 -37.87 38.71 -7.20
CA ARG A 76 -36.67 37.88 -7.03
C ARG A 76 -37.03 36.42 -6.74
N PRO A 77 -36.12 35.45 -6.96
CA PRO A 77 -36.40 34.05 -6.66
C PRO A 77 -36.77 33.81 -5.19
N LEU A 78 -38.00 33.30 -4.97
CA LEU A 78 -38.54 33.01 -3.63
C LEU A 78 -38.22 31.56 -3.21
N LEU A 79 -37.00 31.32 -2.75
CA LEU A 79 -36.54 29.96 -2.42
C LEU A 79 -36.75 29.58 -0.95
N PHE A 80 -36.99 30.55 -0.07
CA PHE A 80 -36.98 30.37 1.38
C PHE A 80 -38.37 30.57 1.97
N ARG A 81 -38.69 29.92 3.09
CA ARG A 81 -39.99 30.06 3.76
C ARG A 81 -39.86 31.07 4.91
N GLY A 82 -40.62 32.16 4.83
CA GLY A 82 -40.66 33.22 5.84
C GLY A 82 -41.52 32.85 7.05
N LYS A 83 -41.60 33.74 8.05
CA LYS A 83 -42.39 33.50 9.28
C LYS A 83 -43.89 33.44 9.01
N SER A 84 -44.39 34.14 8.00
CA SER A 84 -45.80 34.08 7.55
C SER A 84 -46.19 32.76 6.89
N GLY A 85 -45.25 31.82 6.72
CA GLY A 85 -45.47 30.57 6.01
C GLY A 85 -45.36 30.68 4.49
N LEU A 86 -45.37 31.89 3.91
CA LEU A 86 -45.15 32.13 2.48
C LEU A 86 -43.67 32.03 2.09
N ARG A 87 -43.40 31.78 0.81
CA ARG A 87 -42.05 31.89 0.25
C ARG A 87 -41.64 33.35 0.12
N VAL A 88 -40.43 33.68 0.56
CA VAL A 88 -39.84 35.01 0.52
C VAL A 88 -38.47 34.98 -0.17
N CYS A 89 -38.00 36.15 -0.59
CA CYS A 89 -36.66 36.30 -1.15
C CYS A 89 -35.59 36.09 -0.05
N ARG A 90 -34.34 35.85 -0.46
CA ARG A 90 -33.23 35.64 0.47
C ARG A 90 -33.04 36.81 1.45
N GLY A 91 -33.14 38.04 0.97
CA GLY A 91 -32.95 39.24 1.79
C GLY A 91 -33.98 39.34 2.92
N CYS A 92 -35.26 39.14 2.61
CA CYS A 92 -36.33 39.10 3.60
C CYS A 92 -36.20 37.93 4.58
N TYR A 93 -35.86 36.73 4.10
CA TYR A 93 -35.61 35.57 4.95
C TYR A 93 -34.47 35.79 5.95
N ASP A 94 -33.39 36.41 5.48
CA ASP A 94 -32.20 36.75 6.26
C ASP A 94 -32.52 37.87 7.27
N ALA A 95 -33.28 38.89 6.86
CA ALA A 95 -33.72 40.00 7.73
C ALA A 95 -34.63 39.52 8.89
N GLU A 96 -35.58 38.62 8.62
CA GLU A 96 -36.44 38.02 9.68
C GLU A 96 -35.65 37.26 10.77
N ARG A 97 -34.41 36.85 10.44
CA ARG A 97 -33.50 36.07 11.29
C ARG A 97 -32.27 36.87 11.73
N ALA A 98 -32.21 38.15 11.38
CA ALA A 98 -31.16 39.03 11.83
C ALA A 98 -31.33 39.29 13.32
N GLN A 99 -30.23 39.21 14.05
CA GLN A 99 -30.14 39.65 15.44
C GLN A 99 -28.88 40.50 15.58
N PRO A 100 -28.80 41.35 16.61
CA PRO A 100 -27.60 42.11 16.89
C PRO A 100 -26.42 41.16 17.10
N CYS A 101 -25.41 41.26 16.23
CA CYS A 101 -24.23 40.43 16.34
C CYS A 101 -23.40 40.89 17.54
N THR A 102 -23.13 40.01 18.50
CA THR A 102 -22.30 40.30 19.69
C THR A 102 -20.87 40.73 19.31
N GLY A 103 -20.36 40.30 18.15
CA GLY A 103 -19.01 40.67 17.69
C GLY A 103 -18.90 42.02 16.97
N CYS A 104 -19.88 42.38 16.12
CA CYS A 104 -19.79 43.61 15.31
C CYS A 104 -20.93 44.60 15.55
N GLY A 105 -21.83 44.35 16.49
CA GLY A 105 -22.98 45.19 16.85
C GLY A 105 -24.10 45.28 15.82
N ASN A 106 -23.84 44.90 14.57
CA ASN A 106 -24.80 45.04 13.48
C ASN A 106 -25.81 43.89 13.45
N ASP A 107 -27.05 44.22 13.06
CA ASP A 107 -28.08 43.23 12.76
C ASP A 107 -27.68 42.39 11.54
N ARG A 108 -27.43 41.12 11.79
CA ARG A 108 -26.98 40.17 10.78
C ARG A 108 -27.62 38.80 11.02
N PRO A 109 -27.82 37.98 9.96
CA PRO A 109 -28.28 36.60 10.14
C PRO A 109 -27.34 35.82 11.06
N VAL A 110 -27.92 35.22 12.09
CA VAL A 110 -27.17 34.44 13.08
C VAL A 110 -26.77 33.11 12.48
N VAL A 111 -25.46 32.86 12.35
CA VAL A 111 -24.93 31.56 11.86
C VAL A 111 -24.44 30.67 12.99
N SER A 112 -24.14 31.25 14.15
CA SER A 112 -23.66 30.57 15.35
C SER A 112 -23.88 31.45 16.57
N ARG A 113 -23.71 30.89 17.77
CA ARG A 113 -23.68 31.65 19.02
C ARG A 113 -22.33 31.49 19.72
N SER A 114 -21.90 32.50 20.48
CA SER A 114 -20.69 32.45 21.33
C SER A 114 -20.91 31.51 22.52
N ASN A 115 -19.86 31.21 23.30
CA ASN A 115 -19.98 30.40 24.52
C ASN A 115 -20.88 31.04 25.58
N SER A 116 -20.96 32.38 25.60
CA SER A 116 -21.89 33.17 26.43
C SER A 116 -23.32 33.24 25.88
N GLY A 117 -23.61 32.59 24.75
CA GLY A 117 -24.94 32.55 24.13
C GLY A 117 -25.27 33.71 23.18
N GLY A 118 -24.36 34.66 23.01
CA GLY A 118 -24.50 35.82 22.13
C GLY A 118 -24.58 35.44 20.64
N ALA A 119 -25.39 36.16 19.85
CA ALA A 119 -25.56 35.87 18.43
C ALA A 119 -24.35 36.32 17.61
N LEU A 120 -23.83 35.47 16.71
CA LEU A 120 -22.69 35.81 15.85
C LEU A 120 -23.05 35.69 14.37
N CYS A 121 -22.71 36.73 13.61
CA CYS A 121 -22.81 36.76 12.15
C CYS A 121 -21.73 35.89 11.49
N GLY A 122 -21.86 35.61 10.19
CA GLY A 122 -20.91 34.81 9.40
C GLY A 122 -19.44 35.20 9.59
N THR A 123 -19.15 36.49 9.51
CA THR A 123 -17.78 37.04 9.59
C THR A 123 -17.22 36.96 11.01
N CYS A 124 -17.95 37.46 12.01
CA CYS A 124 -17.52 37.41 13.41
C CYS A 124 -17.41 35.97 13.90
N SER A 125 -18.32 35.09 13.48
CA SER A 125 -18.26 33.65 13.74
C SER A 125 -16.97 33.00 13.21
N ALA A 126 -16.43 33.48 12.09
CA ALA A 126 -15.20 32.95 11.49
C ALA A 126 -13.93 33.49 12.18
N GLN A 127 -14.02 34.67 12.80
CA GLN A 127 -12.93 35.34 13.53
C GLN A 127 -12.94 35.07 15.04
N ASP A 128 -14.00 34.42 15.54
CA ASP A 128 -14.17 34.08 16.94
C ASP A 128 -13.09 33.10 17.43
N LEU A 129 -12.08 33.64 18.12
CA LEU A 129 -10.96 32.89 18.69
C LEU A 129 -11.42 31.89 19.75
N GLU A 130 -12.56 32.09 20.41
CA GLU A 130 -13.11 31.14 21.39
C GLU A 130 -13.50 29.81 20.76
N LYS A 131 -13.67 29.76 19.43
CA LYS A 131 -13.89 28.50 18.71
C LYS A 131 -12.60 27.71 18.49
N PHE A 132 -11.44 28.33 18.65
CA PHE A 132 -10.15 27.75 18.35
C PHE A 132 -9.42 27.40 19.64
N GLU A 133 -9.43 26.12 19.99
CA GLU A 133 -8.65 25.60 21.10
C GLU A 133 -7.54 24.69 20.59
N GLN A 134 -6.53 24.46 21.44
CA GLN A 134 -5.48 23.51 21.14
C GLN A 134 -6.05 22.09 21.13
N CYS A 135 -6.08 21.46 19.96
CA CYS A 135 -6.57 20.09 19.85
C CYS A 135 -5.69 19.11 20.64
N ILE A 136 -6.28 18.29 21.51
CA ILE A 136 -5.53 17.33 22.34
C ILE A 136 -4.76 16.27 21.54
N GLN A 137 -5.16 16.01 20.30
CA GLN A 137 -4.55 14.99 19.44
C GLN A 137 -3.45 15.55 18.53
N CYS A 138 -3.68 16.67 17.83
CA CYS A 138 -2.68 17.24 16.92
C CYS A 138 -1.92 18.45 17.48
N ARG A 139 -2.27 18.91 18.69
CA ARG A 139 -1.66 20.04 19.41
C ARG A 139 -1.68 21.39 18.67
N ARG A 140 -2.46 21.51 17.58
CA ARG A 140 -2.63 22.75 16.82
C ARG A 140 -3.90 23.48 17.29
N HIS A 141 -3.84 24.81 17.32
CA HIS A 141 -5.02 25.67 17.48
C HIS A 141 -5.90 25.56 16.24
N ARG A 142 -7.08 24.99 16.41
CA ARG A 142 -8.04 24.71 15.33
C ARG A 142 -9.46 24.84 15.88
N PRO A 143 -10.47 25.07 15.01
CA PRO A 143 -11.85 25.05 15.43
C PRO A 143 -12.19 23.73 16.14
N VAL A 144 -12.76 23.80 17.34
CA VAL A 144 -13.20 22.63 18.08
C VAL A 144 -14.28 21.90 17.27
N GLY A 145 -13.97 20.67 16.88
CA GLY A 145 -14.89 19.81 16.13
C GLY A 145 -15.74 18.94 17.04
N GLN A 146 -15.18 18.50 18.18
CA GLN A 146 -15.84 17.73 19.22
C GLN A 146 -15.16 18.02 20.56
N ARG A 147 -15.92 18.10 21.65
CA ARG A 147 -15.37 18.02 23.01
C ARG A 147 -15.42 16.57 23.51
N THR A 148 -14.31 16.09 24.05
CA THR A 148 -14.18 14.78 24.72
C THR A 148 -13.96 15.00 26.21
N SER A 149 -14.07 13.94 27.03
CA SER A 149 -13.73 13.99 28.46
C SER A 149 -12.33 14.54 28.72
N ASP A 150 -11.40 14.26 27.81
CA ASP A 150 -9.98 14.61 27.94
C ASP A 150 -9.66 15.97 27.31
N GLY A 151 -10.66 16.68 26.76
CA GLY A 151 -10.51 18.01 26.14
C GLY A 151 -10.97 18.10 24.67
N PRO A 152 -10.68 19.24 23.99
CA PRO A 152 -11.18 19.53 22.65
C PRO A 152 -10.41 18.80 21.54
N ARG A 153 -11.13 18.25 20.55
CA ARG A 153 -10.58 17.68 19.32
C ARG A 153 -11.04 18.47 18.10
N CYS A 154 -10.13 18.76 17.18
CA CYS A 154 -10.48 19.42 15.92
C CYS A 154 -11.21 18.47 14.95
N ARG A 155 -11.99 19.01 14.00
CA ARG A 155 -12.74 18.20 13.02
C ARG A 155 -11.88 17.24 12.19
N ALA A 156 -10.60 17.57 11.97
CA ALA A 156 -9.67 16.72 11.23
C ALA A 156 -9.14 15.54 12.06
N CYS A 157 -9.09 15.67 13.39
CA CYS A 157 -8.69 14.61 14.31
C CYS A 157 -9.89 13.84 14.88
N TYR A 158 -11.10 14.37 14.70
CA TYR A 158 -12.32 13.68 15.08
C TYR A 158 -12.49 12.40 14.25
N GLN A 159 -12.63 11.27 14.94
CA GLN A 159 -13.10 10.04 14.35
C GLN A 159 -14.49 9.73 14.89
N PRO A 160 -15.48 9.46 14.02
CA PRO A 160 -16.80 9.05 14.47
C PRO A 160 -16.71 7.80 15.35
N PRO A 161 -17.60 7.63 16.35
CA PRO A 161 -17.65 6.41 17.14
C PRO A 161 -17.83 5.17 16.26
N VAL A 162 -17.26 4.05 16.71
CA VAL A 162 -17.42 2.77 16.01
C VAL A 162 -18.83 2.24 16.27
N ASP A 163 -19.55 1.97 15.19
CA ASP A 163 -20.89 1.39 15.23
C ASP A 163 -21.06 0.43 14.04
N ARG A 164 -22.10 -0.40 14.08
CA ARG A 164 -22.44 -1.33 13.01
C ARG A 164 -23.17 -0.59 11.90
N CYS A 165 -22.50 -0.39 10.76
CA CYS A 165 -23.10 0.33 9.64
C CYS A 165 -24.37 -0.37 9.13
N CYS A 166 -25.49 0.36 9.02
CA CYS A 166 -26.77 -0.19 8.60
C CYS A 166 -26.82 -0.68 7.13
N LEU A 167 -25.84 -0.30 6.31
CA LEU A 167 -25.77 -0.70 4.90
C LEU A 167 -24.83 -1.88 4.64
N CYS A 168 -23.64 -1.92 5.26
CA CYS A 168 -22.65 -2.99 5.02
C CYS A 168 -22.51 -3.98 6.18
N GLY A 169 -23.17 -3.73 7.32
CA GLY A 169 -23.15 -4.61 8.51
C GLY A 169 -21.82 -4.68 9.25
N ARG A 170 -20.79 -3.94 8.82
CA ARG A 170 -19.45 -3.94 9.42
C ARG A 170 -19.34 -2.89 10.53
N SER A 171 -18.68 -3.24 11.63
CA SER A 171 -18.33 -2.33 12.71
C SER A 171 -17.18 -1.42 12.29
N ARG A 172 -17.47 -0.12 12.13
CA ARG A 172 -16.52 0.90 11.65
C ARG A 172 -16.89 2.26 12.25
N PRO A 173 -15.99 3.27 12.22
CA PRO A 173 -16.37 4.65 12.48
C PRO A 173 -17.57 5.05 11.61
N CYS A 174 -18.71 5.36 12.23
CA CYS A 174 -19.97 5.66 11.55
C CYS A 174 -20.46 7.07 11.87
N ILE A 175 -20.87 7.80 10.83
CA ILE A 175 -21.62 9.04 10.98
C ILE A 175 -23.01 8.68 11.52
N GLY A 176 -23.43 9.38 12.58
CA GLY A 176 -24.68 9.06 13.29
C GLY A 176 -24.58 7.73 14.07
N ALA A 177 -23.41 7.39 14.62
CA ALA A 177 -23.30 6.30 15.58
C ALA A 177 -24.32 6.46 16.72
N SER A 178 -24.87 5.33 17.19
CA SER A 178 -25.95 5.26 18.18
C SER A 178 -27.30 5.84 17.72
N THR A 179 -27.44 6.18 16.45
CA THR A 179 -28.76 6.50 15.85
C THR A 179 -29.34 5.27 15.17
N THR A 180 -30.57 5.37 14.63
CA THR A 180 -31.22 4.28 13.89
C THR A 180 -30.61 4.04 12.51
N THR A 181 -29.79 4.97 11.98
CA THR A 181 -29.19 4.85 10.64
C THR A 181 -27.69 5.18 10.61
N PRO A 182 -26.84 4.46 11.37
CA PRO A 182 -25.41 4.70 11.40
C PRO A 182 -24.78 4.28 10.06
N ARG A 183 -24.02 5.17 9.42
CA ARG A 183 -23.37 4.88 8.13
C ARG A 183 -21.87 5.12 8.20
N CYS A 184 -21.09 4.10 7.81
CA CYS A 184 -19.67 4.30 7.59
C CYS A 184 -19.44 5.25 6.41
N GLU A 185 -18.30 5.94 6.39
CA GLU A 185 -17.94 6.93 5.36
C GLU A 185 -18.11 6.37 3.92
N THR A 186 -17.72 5.12 3.69
CA THR A 186 -17.84 4.49 2.36
C THR A 186 -19.31 4.30 1.95
N CYS A 187 -20.18 3.95 2.89
CA CYS A 187 -21.60 3.70 2.62
C CYS A 187 -22.44 4.99 2.63
N SER A 188 -21.95 6.07 3.26
CA SER A 188 -22.60 7.39 3.18
C SER A 188 -22.32 8.09 1.84
N GLN A 189 -21.21 7.75 1.17
CA GLN A 189 -20.91 8.28 -0.16
C GLN A 189 -21.86 7.68 -1.22
N VAL A 190 -22.54 8.54 -1.97
CA VAL A 190 -23.48 8.13 -3.02
C VAL A 190 -22.73 7.50 -4.19
N LYS A 191 -23.11 6.27 -4.57
CA LYS A 191 -22.65 5.63 -5.80
C LYS A 191 -23.62 5.92 -6.94
N ARG A 192 -23.11 6.12 -8.15
CA ARG A 192 -23.90 6.32 -9.37
C ARG A 192 -23.33 5.44 -10.49
N PRO A 193 -24.17 5.04 -11.46
CA PRO A 193 -23.68 4.38 -12.66
C PRO A 193 -22.75 5.33 -13.44
N CYS A 194 -21.61 4.81 -13.87
CA CYS A 194 -20.74 5.52 -14.79
C CYS A 194 -21.38 5.52 -16.18
N HIS A 195 -21.57 6.69 -16.79
CA HIS A 195 -22.13 6.82 -18.13
C HIS A 195 -21.31 6.02 -19.18
N ARG A 196 -19.98 5.95 -19.03
CA ARG A 196 -19.08 5.32 -20.01
C ARG A 196 -18.93 3.81 -19.87
N CYS A 197 -18.95 3.27 -18.64
CA CYS A 197 -18.72 1.83 -18.41
C CYS A 197 -19.89 1.10 -17.74
N GLY A 198 -21.00 1.79 -17.46
CA GLY A 198 -22.21 1.24 -16.82
C GLY A 198 -22.06 0.85 -15.35
N LYS A 199 -20.83 0.62 -14.86
CA LYS A 199 -20.56 0.16 -13.50
C LYS A 199 -20.86 1.25 -12.46
N THR A 200 -21.44 0.82 -11.34
CA THR A 200 -21.82 1.70 -10.23
C THR A 200 -20.64 1.98 -9.29
N PHE A 201 -20.19 3.23 -9.25
CA PHE A 201 -19.03 3.69 -8.47
C PHE A 201 -19.30 5.01 -7.75
N HIS A 202 -18.38 5.43 -6.89
CA HIS A 202 -18.35 6.83 -6.44
C HIS A 202 -17.99 7.73 -7.63
N PRO A 203 -18.84 8.71 -8.00
CA PRO A 203 -18.55 9.61 -9.11
C PRO A 203 -17.27 10.40 -8.86
N ARG A 204 -16.34 10.35 -9.82
CA ARG A 204 -15.14 11.18 -9.81
C ARG A 204 -15.38 12.54 -10.45
N ALA A 205 -16.20 12.56 -11.50
CA ALA A 205 -16.57 13.77 -12.22
C ALA A 205 -18.01 13.68 -12.73
N ARG A 206 -18.57 14.83 -13.09
CA ARG A 206 -19.84 14.97 -13.79
C ARG A 206 -19.58 15.70 -15.10
N THR A 207 -19.94 15.08 -16.21
CA THR A 207 -19.96 15.65 -17.56
C THR A 207 -21.39 15.98 -17.95
N PRO A 208 -21.64 16.65 -19.09
CA PRO A 208 -22.98 16.82 -19.63
C PRO A 208 -23.73 15.48 -19.81
N ASP A 209 -23.03 14.42 -20.23
CA ASP A 209 -23.62 13.10 -20.52
C ASP A 209 -23.85 12.23 -19.28
N GLY A 210 -23.26 12.57 -18.13
CA GLY A 210 -23.51 11.88 -16.87
C GLY A 210 -22.34 11.84 -15.90
N TYR A 211 -22.34 10.86 -15.01
CA TYR A 211 -21.27 10.67 -14.03
C TYR A 211 -20.17 9.78 -14.59
N LEU A 212 -18.91 10.11 -14.30
CA LEU A 212 -17.76 9.29 -14.66
C LEU A 212 -17.13 8.69 -13.40
N CYS A 213 -16.78 7.40 -13.45
CA CYS A 213 -15.93 6.77 -12.44
C CYS A 213 -14.47 7.23 -12.60
N HIS A 214 -13.62 6.95 -11.62
CA HIS A 214 -12.21 7.34 -11.65
C HIS A 214 -11.48 6.92 -12.93
N THR A 215 -11.63 5.66 -13.35
CA THR A 215 -10.94 5.10 -14.53
C THR A 215 -11.42 5.71 -15.84
N CYS A 216 -12.74 5.95 -15.97
CA CYS A 216 -13.29 6.57 -17.17
C CYS A 216 -12.96 8.06 -17.23
N PHE A 217 -12.98 8.75 -16.08
CA PHE A 217 -12.55 10.14 -15.97
C PHE A 217 -11.10 10.31 -16.44
N THR A 218 -10.17 9.47 -16.00
CA THR A 218 -8.75 9.58 -16.42
C THR A 218 -8.51 9.39 -17.92
N LYS A 219 -9.49 8.88 -18.67
CA LYS A 219 -9.44 8.68 -20.13
C LYS A 219 -10.34 9.67 -20.88
N ASP A 220 -10.96 10.61 -20.18
CA ASP A 220 -11.90 11.55 -20.74
C ASP A 220 -11.22 12.90 -21.01
N PRO A 221 -11.45 13.55 -22.17
CA PRO A 221 -10.86 14.86 -22.46
C PRO A 221 -11.12 15.91 -21.38
N VAL A 222 -12.27 15.85 -20.68
CA VAL A 222 -12.63 16.78 -19.59
C VAL A 222 -11.66 16.70 -18.40
N ALA A 223 -10.92 15.60 -18.26
CA ALA A 223 -9.91 15.46 -17.22
C ALA A 223 -8.62 16.23 -17.52
N TYR A 224 -8.34 16.53 -18.79
CA TYR A 224 -7.11 17.18 -19.22
C TYR A 224 -7.29 18.70 -19.18
N ARG A 225 -6.37 19.37 -18.50
CA ARG A 225 -6.31 20.83 -18.43
C ARG A 225 -4.85 21.26 -18.51
N THR A 226 -4.63 22.50 -18.93
CA THR A 226 -3.32 23.13 -19.02
C THR A 226 -2.72 23.27 -17.62
N CYS A 227 -1.50 22.74 -17.43
CA CYS A 227 -0.73 22.91 -16.20
C CYS A 227 -0.30 24.36 -16.03
N THR A 228 -0.55 24.97 -14.87
CA THR A 228 -0.09 26.34 -14.59
C THR A 228 1.43 26.45 -14.42
N GLY A 229 2.13 25.34 -14.18
CA GLY A 229 3.58 25.32 -14.00
C GLY A 229 4.38 25.10 -15.29
N CYS A 230 3.94 24.19 -16.16
CA CYS A 230 4.69 23.81 -17.38
C CYS A 230 3.91 23.99 -18.69
N GLY A 231 2.65 24.43 -18.65
CA GLY A 231 1.80 24.59 -19.84
C GLY A 231 1.27 23.29 -20.45
N GLU A 232 1.82 22.12 -20.10
CA GLU A 232 1.42 20.83 -20.67
C GLU A 232 -0.04 20.46 -20.34
N SER A 233 -0.74 19.86 -21.30
CA SER A 233 -2.11 19.35 -21.11
C SER A 233 -2.09 18.01 -20.40
N ALA A 234 -2.58 17.98 -19.15
CA ALA A 234 -2.53 16.77 -18.34
C ALA A 234 -3.73 16.66 -17.40
N VAL A 235 -3.97 15.46 -16.87
CA VAL A 235 -4.87 15.28 -15.73
C VAL A 235 -4.20 15.87 -14.49
N LEU A 236 -4.59 17.10 -14.15
CA LEU A 236 -3.98 17.91 -13.10
C LEU A 236 -4.07 17.25 -11.73
N TRP A 237 -2.99 17.43 -10.97
CA TRP A 237 -2.90 17.28 -9.53
C TRP A 237 -3.37 18.58 -8.84
N HIS A 238 -3.48 18.56 -7.50
CA HIS A 238 -3.99 19.70 -6.72
C HIS A 238 -3.39 21.05 -7.14
N HIS A 239 -4.18 22.13 -7.04
CA HIS A 239 -3.76 23.52 -7.32
C HIS A 239 -3.35 23.82 -8.77
N GLY A 240 -3.90 23.11 -9.75
CA GLY A 240 -3.70 23.44 -11.17
C GLY A 240 -2.38 22.94 -11.77
N LEU A 241 -1.61 22.16 -11.03
CA LEU A 241 -0.33 21.61 -11.49
C LEU A 241 -0.50 20.20 -12.06
N CYS A 242 0.25 19.84 -13.09
CA CYS A 242 0.37 18.45 -13.49
C CYS A 242 1.08 17.63 -12.38
N PRO A 243 0.95 16.29 -12.35
CA PRO A 243 1.60 15.46 -11.33
C PRO A 243 3.11 15.69 -11.23
N ARG A 244 3.81 15.96 -12.34
CA ARG A 244 5.25 16.22 -12.33
C ARG A 244 5.58 17.54 -11.64
N CYS A 245 5.00 18.65 -12.07
CA CYS A 245 5.21 19.96 -11.42
C CYS A 245 4.77 19.96 -9.95
N ALA A 246 3.67 19.28 -9.62
CA ALA A 246 3.25 19.14 -8.24
C ALA A 246 4.25 18.33 -7.40
N CYS A 247 4.84 17.27 -7.97
CA CYS A 247 5.88 16.47 -7.32
C CYS A 247 7.13 17.30 -7.07
N THR A 248 7.65 17.98 -8.10
CA THR A 248 8.82 18.86 -7.98
C THR A 248 8.61 19.92 -6.91
N ARG A 249 7.48 20.65 -6.96
CA ARG A 249 7.16 21.66 -5.94
C ARG A 249 7.11 21.07 -4.54
N ARG A 250 6.47 19.91 -4.39
CA ARG A 250 6.36 19.24 -3.09
C ARG A 250 7.71 18.76 -2.56
N LEU A 251 8.61 18.31 -3.44
CA LEU A 251 9.96 17.92 -3.05
C LEU A 251 10.79 19.15 -2.65
N THR A 252 10.67 20.27 -3.38
CA THR A 252 11.29 21.54 -2.99
C THR A 252 10.80 21.99 -1.61
N GLU A 253 9.49 21.96 -1.33
CA GLU A 253 8.92 22.27 -0.01
C GLU A 253 9.47 21.39 1.13
N LEU A 254 9.98 20.19 0.83
CA LEU A 254 10.50 19.26 1.82
C LEU A 254 12.03 19.31 1.95
N LEU A 255 12.75 19.55 0.86
CA LEU A 255 14.20 19.40 0.81
C LEU A 255 14.96 20.71 0.78
N ALA A 256 14.30 21.80 0.41
CA ALA A 256 14.93 23.11 0.40
C ALA A 256 15.07 23.68 1.82
N ASP A 257 16.14 24.42 2.04
CA ASP A 257 16.36 25.24 3.23
C ASP A 257 15.46 26.51 3.23
N SER A 258 15.69 27.40 4.21
CA SER A 258 14.97 28.68 4.31
C SER A 258 15.16 29.60 3.10
N ASP A 259 16.26 29.42 2.35
CA ASP A 259 16.60 30.23 1.19
C ASP A 259 16.10 29.60 -0.12
N GLY A 260 15.40 28.46 -0.03
CA GLY A 260 14.86 27.74 -1.17
C GLY A 260 15.90 26.89 -1.92
N THR A 261 17.10 26.72 -1.36
CA THR A 261 18.19 25.96 -1.95
C THR A 261 18.18 24.52 -1.43
N ILE A 262 18.45 23.55 -2.30
CA ILE A 262 18.55 22.15 -1.92
C ILE A 262 20.02 21.83 -1.63
N ARG A 263 20.27 21.22 -0.46
CA ARG A 263 21.63 20.89 -0.02
C ARG A 263 22.31 19.91 -1.01
N PRO A 264 23.61 20.05 -1.30
CA PRO A 264 24.32 19.23 -2.29
C PRO A 264 24.15 17.71 -2.10
N GLY A 265 24.14 17.23 -0.85
CA GLY A 265 23.95 15.80 -0.54
C GLY A 265 22.57 15.24 -0.90
N LEU A 266 21.58 16.08 -1.16
CA LEU A 266 20.21 15.70 -1.51
C LEU A 266 19.83 16.01 -2.95
N GLN A 267 20.70 16.70 -3.69
CA GLN A 267 20.44 17.14 -5.07
C GLN A 267 20.12 15.96 -5.99
N LEU A 268 20.93 14.90 -5.94
CA LEU A 268 20.70 13.69 -6.75
C LEU A 268 19.39 12.98 -6.40
N ALA A 269 18.98 12.99 -5.13
CA ALA A 269 17.68 12.45 -4.72
C ALA A 269 16.51 13.31 -5.18
N PHE A 270 16.65 14.64 -5.15
CA PHE A 270 15.66 15.57 -5.67
C PHE A 270 15.44 15.37 -7.17
N GLU A 271 16.53 15.29 -7.94
CA GLU A 271 16.49 15.08 -9.40
C GLU A 271 15.85 13.73 -9.74
N ALA A 272 16.31 12.66 -9.10
CA ALA A 272 15.80 11.30 -9.28
C ALA A 272 14.29 11.19 -8.99
N LEU A 273 13.82 11.79 -7.89
CA LEU A 273 12.41 11.75 -7.51
C LEU A 273 11.53 12.69 -8.37
N SER A 274 12.07 13.81 -8.83
CA SER A 274 11.36 14.74 -9.72
C SER A 274 11.22 14.19 -11.14
N ALA A 275 12.21 13.41 -11.59
CA ALA A 275 12.23 12.76 -12.89
C ALA A 275 11.39 11.46 -12.96
N ALA A 276 10.90 10.96 -11.82
CA ALA A 276 10.15 9.70 -11.72
C ALA A 276 9.05 9.52 -12.79
N ASP A 277 8.91 8.30 -13.30
CA ASP A 277 7.91 7.96 -14.32
C ASP A 277 6.47 7.95 -13.83
N ASP A 278 6.28 7.65 -12.55
CA ASP A 278 4.98 7.76 -11.90
C ASP A 278 5.01 8.80 -10.77
N PRO A 279 4.91 10.10 -11.11
CA PRO A 279 4.89 11.16 -10.11
C PRO A 279 3.70 11.06 -9.15
N ARG A 280 2.60 10.39 -9.54
CA ARG A 280 1.43 10.22 -8.66
C ARG A 280 1.73 9.28 -7.51
N SER A 281 2.47 8.19 -7.77
CA SER A 281 2.95 7.29 -6.72
C SER A 281 3.92 8.00 -5.77
N VAL A 282 4.84 8.82 -6.31
CA VAL A 282 5.75 9.63 -5.47
C VAL A 282 4.94 10.59 -4.59
N LEU A 283 4.01 11.36 -5.16
CA LEU A 283 3.13 12.28 -4.44
C LEU A 283 2.27 11.60 -3.38
N SER A 284 1.75 10.40 -3.66
CA SER A 284 1.02 9.60 -2.68
C SER A 284 1.93 9.14 -1.54
N TRP A 285 3.19 8.83 -1.83
CA TRP A 285 4.17 8.40 -0.84
C TRP A 285 4.67 9.54 0.04
N ILE A 286 4.92 10.74 -0.52
CA ILE A 286 5.31 11.97 0.19
C ILE A 286 4.11 12.84 0.59
N ALA A 287 2.93 12.24 0.68
CA ALA A 287 1.70 12.93 1.05
C ALA A 287 1.87 13.69 2.39
N PRO A 288 1.12 14.79 2.61
CA PRO A 288 1.20 15.53 3.86
C PRO A 288 0.98 14.61 5.06
N ARG A 289 1.85 14.73 6.08
CA ARG A 289 1.86 13.90 7.30
C ARG A 289 2.30 12.43 7.12
N SER A 290 2.78 12.05 5.94
CA SER A 290 3.46 10.76 5.77
C SER A 290 4.81 10.75 6.49
N ARG A 291 5.24 9.59 6.99
CA ARG A 291 6.59 9.44 7.58
C ARG A 291 7.69 9.79 6.60
N ALA A 292 7.52 9.46 5.32
CA ALA A 292 8.49 9.81 4.28
C ALA A 292 8.65 11.33 4.16
N ALA A 293 7.54 12.08 4.14
CA ALA A 293 7.60 13.55 4.15
C ALA A 293 8.28 14.11 5.41
N THR A 294 8.02 13.53 6.59
CA THR A 294 8.68 13.97 7.83
C THR A 294 10.19 13.76 7.78
N VAL A 295 10.65 12.59 7.35
CA VAL A 295 12.08 12.27 7.25
C VAL A 295 12.75 13.13 6.18
N LEU A 296 12.14 13.30 5.00
CA LEU A 296 12.65 14.18 3.95
C LEU A 296 12.76 15.63 4.43
N SER A 297 11.77 16.12 5.19
CA SER A 297 11.81 17.46 5.79
C SER A 297 12.95 17.62 6.79
N GLN A 298 13.16 16.64 7.67
CA GLN A 298 14.27 16.67 8.62
C GLN A 298 15.63 16.58 7.92
N LEU A 299 15.73 15.77 6.85
CA LEU A 299 16.91 15.76 6.00
C LEU A 299 17.07 17.08 5.22
N GLY A 300 16.02 17.84 4.94
CA GLY A 300 16.16 19.17 4.33
C GLY A 300 16.73 20.21 5.30
N THR A 301 16.44 20.07 6.60
CA THR A 301 16.82 21.04 7.64
C THR A 301 18.33 21.05 7.91
N GLU A 302 18.90 22.26 8.01
CA GLU A 302 20.28 22.46 8.44
C GLU A 302 20.54 21.89 9.86
N GLY A 303 21.75 21.38 10.10
CA GLY A 303 22.11 20.73 11.36
C GLY A 303 21.83 19.21 11.41
N PHE A 304 21.04 18.65 10.50
CA PHE A 304 20.92 17.19 10.36
C PHE A 304 21.87 16.66 9.27
N PRO A 305 22.71 15.65 9.58
CA PRO A 305 23.58 15.05 8.58
C PRO A 305 22.76 14.26 7.55
N VAL A 306 23.21 14.28 6.29
CA VAL A 306 22.64 13.46 5.20
C VAL A 306 23.32 12.10 5.23
N ASP A 307 23.03 11.31 6.26
CA ASP A 307 23.55 9.96 6.42
C ASP A 307 22.50 9.00 6.98
N HIS A 308 22.88 7.74 7.16
CA HIS A 308 21.96 6.74 7.69
C HIS A 308 21.56 6.97 9.15
N SER A 309 22.36 7.70 9.93
CA SER A 309 22.12 7.93 11.36
C SER A 309 20.86 8.77 11.58
N THR A 310 20.59 9.75 10.71
CA THR A 310 19.34 10.55 10.73
C THR A 310 18.10 9.67 10.54
N LEU A 311 18.17 8.67 9.65
CA LEU A 311 17.06 7.74 9.44
C LEU A 311 16.92 6.71 10.58
N ASP A 312 18.01 6.41 11.29
CA ASP A 312 18.02 5.43 12.38
C ASP A 312 17.36 5.96 13.67
N GLN A 313 17.21 7.29 13.80
CA GLN A 313 16.46 7.95 14.88
C GLN A 313 14.94 7.66 14.83
N TYR A 314 14.44 7.20 13.68
CA TYR A 314 13.03 6.91 13.49
C TYR A 314 12.67 5.46 13.86
N PRO A 315 11.45 5.23 14.42
CA PRO A 315 10.95 3.88 14.61
C PRO A 315 10.92 3.10 13.30
N ARG A 316 11.32 1.82 13.36
CA ARG A 316 11.36 0.97 12.15
C ARG A 316 9.98 0.93 11.51
N SER A 317 9.95 1.23 10.22
CA SER A 317 8.74 1.09 9.44
C SER A 317 9.07 0.84 7.98
N PRO A 318 8.20 0.10 7.25
CA PRO A 318 8.39 -0.13 5.83
C PRO A 318 8.56 1.15 5.02
N ALA A 319 7.97 2.26 5.47
CA ALA A 319 8.09 3.56 4.82
C ALA A 319 9.50 4.16 4.94
N VAL A 320 10.13 4.08 6.13
CA VAL A 320 11.50 4.59 6.36
C VAL A 320 12.52 3.68 5.68
N ASP A 321 12.31 2.36 5.75
CA ASP A 321 13.19 1.39 5.06
C ASP A 321 13.14 1.63 3.54
N TYR A 322 11.94 1.82 2.98
CA TYR A 322 11.76 2.17 1.57
C TYR A 322 12.44 3.49 1.21
N LEU A 323 12.26 4.54 2.03
CA LEU A 323 12.93 5.82 1.84
C LEU A 323 14.45 5.68 1.81
N ARG A 324 15.02 4.91 2.74
CA ARG A 324 16.46 4.63 2.76
C ARG A 324 16.92 4.03 1.45
N GLY A 325 16.21 3.02 0.95
CA GLY A 325 16.54 2.40 -0.34
C GLY A 325 16.42 3.35 -1.54
N VAL A 326 15.44 4.26 -1.51
CA VAL A 326 15.30 5.33 -2.51
C VAL A 326 16.52 6.25 -2.47
N LEU A 327 16.93 6.72 -1.29
CA LEU A 327 18.08 7.61 -1.12
C LEU A 327 19.41 6.96 -1.52
N VAL A 328 19.60 5.67 -1.21
CA VAL A 328 20.81 4.93 -1.64
C VAL A 328 20.81 4.74 -3.16
N THR A 329 19.66 4.39 -3.76
CA THR A 329 19.54 4.23 -5.22
C THR A 329 19.79 5.54 -5.95
N ALA A 330 19.30 6.64 -5.39
CA ALA A 330 19.58 7.99 -5.88
C ALA A 330 21.01 8.49 -5.55
N ARG A 331 21.83 7.67 -4.89
CA ARG A 331 23.21 8.00 -4.46
C ARG A 331 23.32 9.17 -3.49
N ALA A 332 22.23 9.54 -2.82
CA ALA A 332 22.25 10.50 -1.71
C ALA A 332 22.76 9.87 -0.40
N LEU A 333 22.71 8.53 -0.29
CA LEU A 333 23.29 7.77 0.81
C LEU A 333 24.21 6.66 0.29
N PRO A 334 25.29 6.30 1.01
CA PRO A 334 26.13 5.16 0.64
C PRO A 334 25.39 3.84 0.86
N HIS A 335 25.77 2.78 0.13
CA HIS A 335 25.22 1.43 0.35
C HIS A 335 25.51 0.94 1.78
N ARG A 336 24.48 0.38 2.45
CA ARG A 336 24.60 -0.19 3.80
C ARG A 336 23.86 -1.51 3.89
N ASP A 337 24.48 -2.52 4.51
CA ASP A 337 23.84 -3.81 4.75
C ASP A 337 22.81 -3.71 5.89
N GLU A 338 21.58 -3.36 5.54
CA GLU A 338 20.45 -3.26 6.48
C GLU A 338 20.14 -4.56 7.21
N GLN A 339 20.47 -5.71 6.63
CA GLN A 339 20.26 -7.01 7.27
C GLN A 339 21.28 -7.23 8.39
N MET A 340 22.52 -6.83 8.18
CA MET A 340 23.57 -6.84 9.21
C MET A 340 23.29 -5.84 10.33
N VAL A 341 22.85 -4.61 10.01
CA VAL A 341 22.44 -3.62 11.01
C VAL A 341 21.27 -4.15 11.86
N ALA A 342 20.27 -4.76 11.22
CA ALA A 342 19.16 -5.40 11.92
C ALA A 342 19.61 -6.55 12.83
N LEU A 343 20.60 -7.35 12.40
CA LEU A 343 21.16 -8.41 13.22
C LEU A 343 21.86 -7.85 14.45
N HIS A 344 22.76 -6.88 14.28
CA HIS A 344 23.54 -6.31 15.39
C HIS A 344 22.62 -5.76 16.47
N ARG A 345 21.58 -5.01 16.10
CA ARG A 345 20.56 -4.53 17.03
C ARG A 345 19.84 -5.66 17.76
N SER A 346 19.35 -6.66 17.03
CA SER A 346 18.66 -7.80 17.63
C SER A 346 19.55 -8.61 18.56
N LEU A 347 20.87 -8.65 18.32
CA LEU A 347 21.83 -9.30 19.19
C LEU A 347 22.03 -8.48 20.47
N THR A 348 22.16 -7.15 20.37
CA THR A 348 22.21 -6.26 21.54
C THR A 348 21.00 -6.46 22.45
N GLU A 349 19.79 -6.45 21.90
CA GLU A 349 18.56 -6.72 22.66
C GLU A 349 18.57 -8.09 23.36
N ILE A 350 19.11 -9.13 22.69
CA ILE A 350 19.24 -10.46 23.30
C ILE A 350 20.26 -10.42 24.45
N PHE A 351 21.41 -9.77 24.27
CA PHE A 351 22.44 -9.68 25.30
C PHE A 351 21.98 -8.89 26.53
N GLU A 352 21.23 -7.81 26.32
CA GLU A 352 20.61 -7.02 27.40
C GLU A 352 19.55 -7.80 28.16
N SER A 353 18.86 -8.75 27.51
CA SER A 353 17.87 -9.60 28.17
C SER A 353 18.47 -10.70 29.06
N VAL A 354 19.78 -10.95 28.98
CA VAL A 354 20.48 -11.92 29.84
C VAL A 354 20.94 -11.20 31.09
N SER A 355 20.44 -11.59 32.27
CA SER A 355 20.76 -10.94 33.54
C SER A 355 22.18 -11.23 34.03
N ASP A 356 22.61 -12.49 33.95
CA ASP A 356 23.91 -12.95 34.44
C ASP A 356 25.07 -12.45 33.56
N ALA A 357 26.14 -11.98 34.19
CA ALA A 357 27.26 -11.35 33.48
C ALA A 357 28.13 -12.37 32.74
N ASP A 358 28.30 -13.58 33.30
CA ASP A 358 29.14 -14.61 32.69
C ASP A 358 28.42 -15.31 31.54
N ASP A 359 27.13 -15.59 31.68
CA ASP A 359 26.28 -16.08 30.58
C ASP A 359 26.25 -15.08 29.42
N ARG A 360 26.19 -13.77 29.73
CA ARG A 360 26.23 -12.71 28.72
C ARG A 360 27.57 -12.70 27.97
N LYS A 361 28.71 -12.78 28.69
CA LYS A 361 30.05 -12.86 28.06
C LYS A 361 30.19 -14.10 27.19
N LEU A 362 29.72 -15.24 27.65
CA LEU A 362 29.78 -16.50 26.90
C LEU A 362 28.97 -16.43 25.60
N LEU A 363 27.77 -15.87 25.67
CA LEU A 363 26.91 -15.69 24.51
C LEU A 363 27.47 -14.67 23.51
N GLN A 364 28.09 -13.60 24.00
CA GLN A 364 28.81 -12.63 23.17
C GLN A 364 30.00 -13.28 22.45
N ALA A 365 30.80 -14.08 23.17
CA ALA A 365 31.92 -14.81 22.59
C ALA A 365 31.46 -15.79 21.49
N PHE A 366 30.43 -16.60 21.75
CA PHE A 366 29.80 -17.46 20.75
C PHE A 366 29.36 -16.68 19.51
N THR A 367 28.67 -15.56 19.73
CA THR A 367 28.10 -14.77 18.63
C THR A 367 29.18 -14.11 17.79
N GLN A 368 30.21 -13.54 18.42
CA GLN A 368 31.25 -12.77 17.74
C GLN A 368 32.21 -13.68 16.97
N TRP A 369 32.74 -14.72 17.63
CA TRP A 369 33.79 -15.56 17.07
C TRP A 369 33.25 -16.67 16.16
N ASP A 370 32.14 -17.31 16.53
CA ASP A 370 31.56 -18.39 15.73
C ASP A 370 30.59 -17.85 14.68
N GLN A 371 29.52 -17.18 15.10
CA GLN A 371 28.42 -16.85 14.20
C GLN A 371 28.77 -15.72 13.22
N LEU A 372 29.15 -14.55 13.74
CA LEU A 372 29.48 -13.38 12.91
C LEU A 372 30.79 -13.59 12.14
N GLY A 373 31.81 -14.17 12.76
CA GLY A 373 33.07 -14.50 12.09
C GLY A 373 32.89 -15.46 10.91
N ARG A 374 32.04 -16.50 11.03
CA ARG A 374 31.72 -17.39 9.91
C ARG A 374 30.86 -16.71 8.85
N LEU A 375 29.88 -15.89 9.26
CA LEU A 375 29.04 -15.17 8.32
C LEU A 375 29.85 -14.20 7.46
N ARG A 376 30.69 -13.36 8.08
CA ARG A 376 31.53 -12.38 7.36
C ARG A 376 32.46 -13.05 6.35
N ARG A 377 33.13 -14.15 6.74
CA ARG A 377 33.96 -14.96 5.84
C ARG A 377 33.17 -15.52 4.64
N ARG A 378 31.95 -16.01 4.87
CA ARG A 378 31.09 -16.52 3.77
C ARG A 378 30.55 -15.43 2.87
N LEU A 379 30.30 -14.25 3.41
CA LEU A 379 29.76 -13.13 2.63
C LEU A 379 30.82 -12.53 1.71
N ALA A 380 32.09 -12.50 2.11
CA ALA A 380 33.20 -12.00 1.28
C ALA A 380 32.89 -10.64 0.61
N GLY A 381 32.32 -9.70 1.39
CA GLY A 381 31.91 -8.37 0.92
C GLY A 381 30.48 -8.27 0.37
N ARG A 382 29.74 -9.37 0.23
CA ARG A 382 28.33 -9.38 -0.20
C ARG A 382 27.38 -9.09 0.95
N SER A 383 26.19 -8.58 0.65
CA SER A 383 25.16 -8.35 1.67
C SER A 383 24.52 -9.65 2.18
N ALA A 384 24.21 -9.68 3.48
CA ALA A 384 23.57 -10.80 4.14
C ALA A 384 22.11 -10.98 3.70
N THR A 385 21.67 -12.23 3.60
CA THR A 385 20.25 -12.55 3.35
C THR A 385 19.46 -12.61 4.66
N TYR A 386 18.16 -12.29 4.57
CA TYR A 386 17.24 -12.41 5.72
C TYR A 386 17.30 -13.77 6.42
N ASN A 387 17.37 -14.87 5.65
CA ASN A 387 17.42 -16.22 6.22
C ASN A 387 18.72 -16.48 6.98
N GLN A 388 19.87 -16.04 6.46
CA GLN A 388 21.15 -16.17 7.16
C GLN A 388 21.13 -15.43 8.50
N ILE A 389 20.63 -14.19 8.49
CA ILE A 389 20.47 -13.37 9.70
C ILE A 389 19.49 -14.00 10.68
N ASN A 390 18.33 -14.46 10.20
CA ASN A 390 17.32 -15.08 11.04
C ASN A 390 17.82 -16.39 11.67
N THR A 391 18.60 -17.20 10.95
CA THR A 391 19.21 -18.41 11.49
C THR A 391 20.13 -18.07 12.68
N ILE A 392 21.03 -17.09 12.53
CA ILE A 392 21.91 -16.66 13.62
C ILE A 392 21.09 -16.15 14.81
N ARG A 393 20.12 -15.28 14.55
CA ARG A 393 19.22 -14.74 15.59
C ARG A 393 18.53 -15.85 16.37
N VAL A 394 17.98 -16.85 15.69
CA VAL A 394 17.30 -17.99 16.32
C VAL A 394 18.28 -18.81 17.15
N GLN A 395 19.48 -19.09 16.63
CA GLN A 395 20.51 -19.87 17.33
C GLN A 395 20.98 -19.17 18.61
N VAL A 396 21.32 -17.88 18.54
CA VAL A 396 21.72 -17.08 19.70
C VAL A 396 20.58 -17.00 20.73
N LYS A 397 19.35 -16.74 20.27
CA LYS A 397 18.17 -16.70 21.14
C LYS A 397 17.91 -18.04 21.85
N GLN A 398 18.09 -19.17 21.17
CA GLN A 398 17.92 -20.48 21.82
C GLN A 398 19.07 -20.81 22.77
N GLY A 399 20.31 -20.38 22.48
CA GLY A 399 21.42 -20.46 23.43
C GLY A 399 21.14 -19.69 24.72
N ALA A 400 20.67 -18.44 24.60
CA ALA A 400 20.25 -17.64 25.75
C ALA A 400 19.14 -18.30 26.58
N ARG A 401 18.14 -18.91 25.90
CA ARG A 401 17.04 -19.63 26.57
C ARG A 401 17.49 -20.88 27.28
N LEU A 402 18.43 -21.64 26.69
CA LEU A 402 19.01 -22.80 27.34
C LEU A 402 19.74 -22.39 28.62
N MET A 403 20.62 -21.39 28.55
CA MET A 403 21.33 -20.92 29.75
C MET A 403 20.37 -20.43 30.83
N LYS A 404 19.34 -19.65 30.45
CA LYS A 404 18.29 -19.23 31.39
C LYS A 404 17.61 -20.44 32.04
N TRP A 405 17.23 -21.45 31.26
CA TRP A 405 16.56 -22.64 31.78
C TRP A 405 17.47 -23.41 32.75
N LEU A 406 18.76 -23.54 32.44
CA LEU A 406 19.74 -24.17 33.32
C LEU A 406 19.84 -23.42 34.66
N ARG A 407 19.93 -22.09 34.62
CA ARG A 407 19.93 -21.25 35.83
C ARG A 407 18.65 -21.40 36.65
N ASP A 408 17.49 -21.40 35.99
CA ASP A 408 16.19 -21.59 36.64
C ASP A 408 16.10 -22.98 37.33
N HIS A 409 16.93 -23.95 36.93
CA HIS A 409 17.06 -25.29 37.55
C HIS A 409 18.30 -25.42 38.44
N ASN A 410 18.93 -24.30 38.86
CA ASN A 410 20.10 -24.26 39.73
C ASN A 410 21.34 -25.01 39.20
N THR A 411 21.47 -25.11 37.87
CA THR A 411 22.65 -25.66 37.20
C THR A 411 23.28 -24.61 36.28
N ASP A 412 24.44 -24.91 35.73
CA ASP A 412 25.15 -24.07 34.77
C ASP A 412 25.65 -24.92 33.60
N LEU A 413 26.16 -24.27 32.56
CA LEU A 413 26.57 -24.97 31.35
C LEU A 413 27.75 -25.94 31.57
N HIS A 414 28.60 -25.68 32.58
CA HIS A 414 29.77 -26.50 32.89
C HIS A 414 29.38 -27.76 33.66
N ARG A 415 28.40 -27.66 34.55
CA ARG A 415 27.89 -28.76 35.40
C ARG A 415 26.73 -29.52 34.76
N CYS A 416 26.21 -29.01 33.64
CA CYS A 416 25.08 -29.61 32.95
C CYS A 416 25.38 -31.02 32.45
N SER A 417 24.41 -31.93 32.61
CA SER A 417 24.43 -33.29 32.10
C SER A 417 23.61 -33.44 30.81
N GLN A 418 23.87 -34.51 30.04
CA GLN A 418 23.06 -34.82 28.85
C GLN A 418 21.58 -35.01 29.19
N LEU A 419 21.27 -35.55 30.38
CA LEU A 419 19.89 -35.75 30.84
C LEU A 419 19.11 -34.43 30.97
N GLU A 420 19.76 -33.37 31.45
CA GLU A 420 19.14 -32.05 31.57
C GLU A 420 18.90 -31.42 30.19
N ILE A 421 19.84 -31.60 29.24
CA ILE A 421 19.64 -31.21 27.85
C ILE A 421 18.45 -31.95 27.25
N ASP A 422 18.36 -33.26 27.43
CA ASP A 422 17.27 -34.08 26.89
C ASP A 422 15.91 -33.70 27.50
N ARG A 423 15.88 -33.36 28.79
CA ARG A 423 14.70 -32.82 29.47
C ARG A 423 14.26 -31.48 28.85
N TRP A 424 15.20 -30.55 28.69
CA TRP A 424 14.93 -29.25 28.05
C TRP A 424 14.45 -29.38 26.59
N LEU A 425 14.96 -30.38 25.85
CA LEU A 425 14.50 -30.68 24.50
C LEU A 425 13.08 -31.27 24.50
N SER A 426 12.76 -32.12 25.47
CA SER A 426 11.45 -32.79 25.60
C SER A 426 10.34 -31.82 25.98
N ASP A 427 10.63 -30.84 26.84
CA ASP A 427 9.69 -29.78 27.23
C ASP A 427 9.49 -28.72 26.12
N GLY A 428 10.31 -28.79 25.07
CA GLY A 428 10.49 -27.75 24.07
C GLY A 428 9.70 -27.91 22.78
N LYS A 429 9.52 -26.79 22.08
CA LYS A 429 9.15 -26.81 20.65
C LYS A 429 10.37 -27.20 19.82
N SER A 430 10.15 -27.63 18.57
CA SER A 430 11.21 -27.92 17.57
C SER A 430 12.25 -26.80 17.39
N MET A 431 11.95 -25.58 17.85
CA MET A 431 12.91 -24.49 17.93
C MET A 431 14.11 -24.77 18.85
N HIS A 432 13.96 -25.50 19.96
CA HIS A 432 15.05 -25.78 20.91
C HIS A 432 16.26 -26.47 20.25
N LEU A 433 16.01 -27.28 19.21
CA LEU A 433 17.04 -27.91 18.40
C LEU A 433 18.03 -26.91 17.76
N HIS A 434 17.67 -25.64 17.63
CA HIS A 434 18.56 -24.59 17.13
C HIS A 434 19.66 -24.20 18.14
N ALA A 435 19.53 -24.54 19.43
CA ALA A 435 20.63 -24.38 20.39
C ALA A 435 21.81 -25.33 20.11
N ARG A 436 21.65 -26.32 19.22
CA ARG A 436 22.73 -27.22 18.79
C ARG A 436 24.01 -26.47 18.39
N ALA A 437 23.89 -25.33 17.70
CA ALA A 437 25.05 -24.55 17.28
C ALA A 437 25.84 -23.99 18.48
N PHE A 438 25.12 -23.51 19.50
CA PHE A 438 25.70 -23.00 20.74
C PHE A 438 26.34 -24.12 21.57
N VAL A 439 25.62 -25.22 21.82
CA VAL A 439 26.15 -26.35 22.61
C VAL A 439 27.38 -26.97 21.94
N LYS A 440 27.35 -27.17 20.61
CA LYS A 440 28.51 -27.68 19.88
C LYS A 440 29.72 -26.75 20.01
N TRP A 441 29.51 -25.44 19.97
CA TRP A 441 30.57 -24.46 20.17
C TRP A 441 31.11 -24.49 21.60
N ALA A 442 30.23 -24.53 22.60
CA ALA A 442 30.60 -24.57 24.01
C ALA A 442 31.44 -25.80 24.35
N VAL A 443 31.05 -26.97 23.86
CA VAL A 443 31.83 -28.21 24.03
C VAL A 443 33.19 -28.12 23.33
N ALA A 444 33.24 -27.58 22.12
CA ALA A 444 34.50 -27.46 21.37
C ALA A 444 35.51 -26.48 22.00
N HIS A 445 35.06 -25.55 22.85
CA HIS A 445 35.91 -24.56 23.52
C HIS A 445 36.05 -24.81 25.03
N GLY A 446 35.62 -25.98 25.52
CA GLY A 446 35.79 -26.39 26.92
C GLY A 446 34.85 -25.71 27.93
N HIS A 447 33.78 -25.06 27.48
CA HIS A 447 32.76 -24.48 28.35
C HIS A 447 31.69 -25.48 28.83
N ALA A 448 31.66 -26.67 28.21
CA ALA A 448 30.82 -27.80 28.56
C ALA A 448 31.52 -29.10 28.15
N ALA A 449 31.12 -30.24 28.72
CA ALA A 449 31.66 -31.54 28.35
C ALA A 449 30.54 -32.55 28.05
N GLY A 450 30.70 -33.32 26.98
CA GLY A 450 29.80 -34.46 26.68
C GLY A 450 28.39 -34.13 26.21
N LEU A 451 28.03 -32.86 25.99
CA LEU A 451 26.66 -32.45 25.62
C LEU A 451 26.39 -32.54 24.10
N GLN A 452 25.21 -33.03 23.74
CA GLN A 452 24.73 -33.17 22.35
C GLN A 452 23.26 -32.77 22.20
N ILE A 453 22.94 -32.09 21.09
CA ILE A 453 21.55 -31.80 20.68
C ILE A 453 21.38 -32.33 19.24
N PRO A 454 20.39 -33.16 18.90
CA PRO A 454 20.24 -33.70 17.55
C PRO A 454 19.97 -32.60 16.49
N PRO A 455 20.33 -32.82 15.21
CA PRO A 455 19.98 -31.89 14.15
C PRO A 455 18.45 -31.85 13.95
N PRO A 456 17.86 -30.70 13.57
CA PRO A 456 16.44 -30.62 13.27
C PRO A 456 16.07 -31.56 12.12
N THR A 457 15.04 -32.37 12.34
CA THR A 457 14.47 -33.28 11.33
C THR A 457 13.88 -32.47 10.18
N ARG A 458 14.40 -32.69 8.97
CA ARG A 458 13.84 -32.11 7.75
C ARG A 458 12.81 -33.08 7.19
N THR A 459 11.55 -32.90 7.53
CA THR A 459 10.47 -33.51 6.76
C THR A 459 10.40 -32.83 5.40
N ASN A 460 10.50 -33.60 4.31
CA ASN A 460 9.59 -33.51 3.15
C ASN A 460 10.16 -34.23 1.91
N PRO A 461 9.56 -35.34 1.50
CA PRO A 461 9.34 -35.59 0.09
C PRO A 461 7.99 -34.97 -0.29
N THR A 462 8.01 -33.76 -0.87
CA THR A 462 6.90 -33.36 -1.73
C THR A 462 7.02 -34.22 -2.98
N PRO A 463 6.00 -35.02 -3.36
CA PRO A 463 6.07 -35.84 -4.56
C PRO A 463 6.31 -34.93 -5.78
N PRO A 464 7.10 -35.37 -6.77
CA PRO A 464 7.36 -34.60 -7.98
C PRO A 464 6.06 -34.35 -8.74
N LEU A 465 6.00 -33.23 -9.48
CA LEU A 465 4.88 -32.94 -10.38
C LEU A 465 4.82 -33.99 -11.49
N ASP A 466 3.60 -34.36 -11.89
CA ASP A 466 3.36 -35.24 -13.03
C ASP A 466 3.91 -34.66 -14.34
N THR A 467 4.37 -35.54 -15.24
CA THR A 467 5.03 -35.17 -16.50
C THR A 467 4.08 -34.49 -17.47
N GLU A 468 2.84 -34.96 -17.60
CA GLU A 468 1.84 -34.38 -18.51
C GLU A 468 1.48 -32.96 -18.05
N LYS A 469 1.26 -32.79 -16.75
CA LYS A 469 1.03 -31.46 -16.15
C LYS A 469 2.21 -30.51 -16.37
N ARG A 470 3.44 -31.02 -16.34
CA ARG A 470 4.65 -30.24 -16.57
C ARG A 470 4.71 -29.73 -18.02
N ILE A 471 4.38 -30.58 -19.00
CA ILE A 471 4.33 -30.20 -20.43
C ILE A 471 3.26 -29.15 -20.69
N GLU A 472 2.05 -29.32 -20.14
CA GLU A 472 0.96 -28.34 -20.25
C GLU A 472 1.38 -26.96 -19.73
N LEU A 473 2.03 -26.92 -18.56
CA LEU A 473 2.56 -25.69 -17.97
C LEU A 473 3.64 -25.05 -18.85
N SER A 474 4.57 -25.83 -19.39
CA SER A 474 5.60 -25.34 -20.32
C SER A 474 4.98 -24.66 -21.54
N GLN A 475 4.05 -25.32 -22.21
CA GLN A 475 3.38 -24.78 -23.40
C GLN A 475 2.63 -23.50 -23.07
N ARG A 476 1.84 -23.49 -22.00
CA ARG A 476 1.11 -22.30 -21.56
C ARG A 476 2.03 -21.12 -21.28
N LEU A 477 3.15 -21.34 -20.59
CA LEU A 477 4.11 -20.26 -20.28
C LEU A 477 4.81 -19.71 -21.55
N LEU A 478 5.00 -20.55 -22.57
CA LEU A 478 5.58 -20.15 -23.85
C LEU A 478 4.60 -19.35 -24.71
N THR A 479 3.31 -19.66 -24.71
CA THR A 479 2.35 -19.10 -25.69
C THR A 479 1.33 -18.11 -25.12
N ASP A 480 0.96 -18.20 -23.84
CA ASP A 480 -0.11 -17.40 -23.25
C ASP A 480 0.33 -15.96 -22.94
N ALA A 481 0.07 -15.05 -23.87
CA ALA A 481 0.38 -13.61 -23.73
C ALA A 481 -0.53 -12.88 -22.72
N THR A 482 -1.57 -13.52 -22.17
CA THR A 482 -2.38 -12.93 -21.09
C THR A 482 -1.64 -12.94 -19.75
N LEU A 483 -0.66 -13.84 -19.61
CA LEU A 483 0.22 -13.90 -18.46
C LEU A 483 1.26 -12.79 -18.51
N SER A 484 1.56 -12.20 -17.35
CA SER A 484 2.61 -11.20 -17.26
C SER A 484 3.98 -11.82 -17.59
N LEU A 485 4.80 -11.08 -18.34
CA LEU A 485 6.09 -11.55 -18.86
C LEU A 485 7.03 -12.07 -17.75
N ASP A 486 7.03 -11.41 -16.59
CA ASP A 486 7.78 -11.84 -15.40
C ASP A 486 7.37 -13.23 -14.91
N LEU A 487 6.07 -13.58 -14.95
CA LEU A 487 5.60 -14.91 -14.55
C LEU A 487 5.90 -15.97 -15.60
N ARG A 488 5.83 -15.61 -16.89
CA ARG A 488 6.20 -16.52 -17.99
C ARG A 488 7.66 -16.94 -17.87
N VAL A 489 8.57 -15.97 -17.79
CA VAL A 489 10.00 -16.25 -17.65
C VAL A 489 10.30 -16.99 -16.34
N ALA A 490 9.80 -16.51 -15.20
CA ALA A 490 10.05 -17.17 -13.92
C ALA A 490 9.50 -18.60 -13.86
N GLY A 491 8.31 -18.84 -14.43
CA GLY A 491 7.74 -20.17 -14.55
C GLY A 491 8.61 -21.10 -15.39
N LEU A 492 9.09 -20.65 -16.55
CA LEU A 492 9.99 -21.43 -17.41
C LEU A 492 11.30 -21.78 -16.70
N MET A 493 11.86 -20.87 -15.91
CA MET A 493 13.05 -21.14 -15.08
C MET A 493 12.82 -22.26 -14.06
N VAL A 494 11.63 -22.36 -13.47
CA VAL A 494 11.28 -23.46 -12.55
C VAL A 494 11.03 -24.76 -13.31
N VAL A 495 10.21 -24.69 -14.38
CA VAL A 495 9.64 -25.86 -15.06
C VAL A 495 10.65 -26.58 -15.97
N LEU A 496 11.54 -25.81 -16.62
CA LEU A 496 12.52 -26.35 -17.58
C LEU A 496 13.93 -26.42 -17.00
N PHE A 497 14.33 -25.43 -16.21
CA PHE A 497 15.73 -25.27 -15.76
C PHE A 497 15.93 -25.57 -14.27
N ALA A 498 14.92 -26.16 -13.61
CA ALA A 498 14.94 -26.56 -12.20
C ALA A 498 15.46 -25.47 -11.23
N GLN A 499 15.28 -24.19 -11.58
CA GLN A 499 15.81 -23.10 -10.78
C GLN A 499 14.95 -22.88 -9.54
N PRO A 500 15.56 -22.79 -8.34
CA PRO A 500 14.80 -22.46 -7.15
C PRO A 500 14.33 -21.00 -7.23
N ILE A 501 13.12 -20.71 -6.73
CA ILE A 501 12.54 -19.35 -6.72
C ILE A 501 13.53 -18.33 -6.13
N THR A 502 14.26 -18.69 -5.08
CA THR A 502 15.23 -17.79 -4.44
C THR A 502 16.43 -17.44 -5.32
N ALA A 503 16.79 -18.29 -6.29
CA ALA A 503 17.80 -17.99 -7.29
C ALA A 503 17.20 -17.16 -8.44
N ILE A 504 16.00 -17.52 -8.91
CA ILE A 504 15.30 -16.79 -9.98
C ILE A 504 15.16 -15.31 -9.64
N THR A 505 14.67 -14.99 -8.44
CA THR A 505 14.52 -13.58 -8.05
C THR A 505 15.85 -12.84 -8.04
N LYS A 506 16.97 -13.53 -7.83
CA LYS A 506 18.31 -12.93 -7.74
C LYS A 506 19.04 -12.88 -9.08
N ILE A 507 18.40 -13.26 -10.19
CA ILE A 507 19.01 -13.11 -11.51
C ILE A 507 19.19 -11.62 -11.78
N ARG A 508 20.41 -11.24 -12.15
CA ARG A 508 20.78 -9.89 -12.53
C ARG A 508 20.73 -9.70 -14.04
N THR A 509 20.58 -8.45 -14.44
CA THR A 509 20.46 -8.07 -15.85
C THR A 509 21.79 -8.25 -16.59
N ASP A 510 22.92 -8.07 -15.90
CA ASP A 510 24.27 -8.35 -16.42
C ASP A 510 24.58 -9.84 -16.57
N GLN A 511 23.70 -10.74 -16.10
CA GLN A 511 23.79 -12.18 -16.35
C GLN A 511 23.10 -12.60 -17.65
N VAL A 512 22.38 -11.68 -18.33
CA VAL A 512 21.80 -11.91 -19.65
C VAL A 512 22.83 -11.49 -20.69
N LEU A 513 23.36 -12.46 -21.42
CA LEU A 513 24.44 -12.26 -22.38
C LEU A 513 23.90 -12.42 -23.79
N HIS A 514 24.17 -11.43 -24.64
CA HIS A 514 23.85 -11.46 -26.06
C HIS A 514 25.12 -11.78 -26.84
N THR A 515 25.12 -12.89 -27.58
CA THR A 515 26.23 -13.33 -28.44
C THR A 515 25.71 -13.68 -29.84
N ASP A 516 26.62 -13.87 -30.80
CA ASP A 516 26.26 -14.28 -32.17
C ASP A 516 25.54 -15.64 -32.20
N ALA A 517 25.78 -16.50 -31.20
CA ALA A 517 25.13 -17.80 -31.05
C ALA A 517 23.74 -17.73 -30.37
N GLY A 518 23.28 -16.53 -29.99
CA GLY A 518 21.99 -16.27 -29.37
C GLY A 518 22.08 -15.81 -27.91
N VAL A 519 20.96 -15.92 -27.20
CA VAL A 519 20.83 -15.41 -25.82
C VAL A 519 21.32 -16.46 -24.82
N HIS A 520 22.20 -16.05 -23.92
CA HIS A 520 22.73 -16.90 -22.86
C HIS A 520 22.41 -16.32 -21.47
N LEU A 521 22.24 -17.20 -20.48
CA LEU A 521 21.96 -16.82 -19.10
C LEU A 521 23.01 -17.44 -18.15
N ALA A 522 23.77 -16.59 -17.47
CA ALA A 522 24.79 -17.02 -16.52
C ALA A 522 24.18 -17.43 -15.17
N LEU A 523 23.66 -18.66 -15.07
CA LEU A 523 23.12 -19.24 -13.82
C LEU A 523 24.19 -19.96 -12.99
N GLY A 524 25.13 -20.64 -13.65
CA GLY A 524 26.25 -21.34 -13.03
C GLY A 524 27.60 -20.75 -13.42
N ARG A 525 28.62 -21.60 -13.47
CA ARG A 525 29.97 -21.22 -13.93
C ARG A 525 30.05 -21.06 -15.45
N GLU A 526 29.16 -21.73 -16.17
CA GLU A 526 29.05 -21.66 -17.62
C GLU A 526 27.71 -21.04 -18.01
N PRO A 527 27.70 -20.09 -18.98
CA PRO A 527 26.45 -19.53 -19.49
C PRO A 527 25.57 -20.60 -20.15
N LEU A 528 24.30 -20.64 -19.76
CA LEU A 528 23.29 -21.52 -20.35
C LEU A 528 22.73 -20.88 -21.62
N HIS A 529 22.83 -21.55 -22.76
CA HIS A 529 22.13 -21.14 -23.99
C HIS A 529 20.60 -21.25 -23.80
N LEU A 530 19.88 -20.18 -24.10
CA LEU A 530 18.42 -20.15 -24.04
C LEU A 530 17.83 -20.37 -25.45
N PRO A 531 17.03 -21.43 -25.66
CA PRO A 531 16.37 -21.68 -26.94
C PRO A 531 15.48 -20.52 -27.38
N GLY A 532 15.43 -20.25 -28.69
CA GLY A 532 14.80 -19.09 -29.36
C GLY A 532 13.75 -18.32 -28.56
N VAL A 533 12.54 -18.86 -28.46
CA VAL A 533 11.39 -18.20 -27.77
C VAL A 533 11.71 -17.86 -26.32
N ILE A 534 12.46 -18.70 -25.61
CA ILE A 534 12.85 -18.43 -24.21
C ILE A 534 13.85 -17.26 -24.18
N GLY A 535 14.84 -17.27 -25.07
CA GLY A 535 15.81 -16.18 -25.21
C GLY A 535 15.14 -14.84 -25.54
N GLU A 536 14.16 -14.84 -26.44
CA GLU A 536 13.33 -13.67 -26.78
C GLU A 536 12.56 -13.16 -25.56
N LEU A 537 11.90 -14.04 -24.80
CA LEU A 537 11.16 -13.64 -23.60
C LEU A 537 12.09 -13.07 -22.51
N VAL A 538 13.30 -13.62 -22.34
CA VAL A 538 14.28 -13.08 -21.39
C VAL A 538 14.80 -11.72 -21.85
N THR A 539 15.04 -11.55 -23.15
CA THR A 539 15.46 -10.29 -23.76
C THR A 539 14.37 -9.23 -23.62
N GLN A 540 13.12 -9.58 -23.94
CA GLN A 540 11.98 -8.70 -23.76
C GLN A 540 11.80 -8.32 -22.30
N LEU A 541 11.99 -9.26 -21.36
CA LEU A 541 11.89 -8.95 -19.94
C LEU A 541 13.02 -8.00 -19.50
N SER A 542 14.22 -8.16 -20.05
CA SER A 542 15.36 -7.31 -19.70
C SER A 542 15.15 -5.87 -20.15
N THR A 543 14.44 -5.63 -21.26
CA THR A 543 14.15 -4.32 -21.83
C THR A 543 12.86 -3.68 -21.31
N GLU A 544 11.76 -4.45 -21.22
CA GLU A 544 10.43 -3.95 -20.80
C GLU A 544 10.22 -3.96 -19.28
N ARG A 545 11.25 -4.34 -18.50
CA ARG A 545 11.16 -4.42 -17.03
C ARG A 545 10.61 -3.13 -16.44
N ARG A 546 9.53 -3.27 -15.67
CA ARG A 546 8.97 -2.16 -14.88
C ARG A 546 9.60 -2.18 -13.50
N ALA A 547 10.54 -1.28 -13.24
CA ALA A 547 10.91 -0.98 -11.87
C ALA A 547 9.67 -0.39 -11.16
N TYR A 548 9.16 -1.08 -10.13
CA TYR A 548 8.05 -0.59 -9.31
C TYR A 548 8.51 0.45 -8.26
N SER A 549 9.60 1.16 -8.55
CA SER A 549 10.25 2.12 -7.67
C SER A 549 9.77 3.54 -7.94
N ALA A 550 9.86 4.40 -6.92
CA ALA A 550 9.58 5.82 -7.02
C ALA A 550 10.56 6.60 -7.93
N ILE A 551 11.64 5.98 -8.44
CA ILE A 551 12.71 6.65 -9.21
C ILE A 551 12.66 6.30 -10.72
N GLY A 552 11.62 5.58 -11.20
CA GLY A 552 11.36 5.39 -12.64
C GLY A 552 12.00 4.15 -13.30
N ARG A 553 11.62 3.91 -14.56
CA ARG A 553 11.97 2.79 -15.48
C ARG A 553 13.45 2.79 -15.85
N ASP A 554 14.08 3.96 -15.90
CA ASP A 554 15.52 4.10 -16.17
C ASP A 554 16.37 3.99 -14.90
N SER A 555 15.76 3.85 -13.72
CA SER A 555 16.50 3.36 -12.56
C SER A 555 16.91 1.92 -12.86
N ILE A 556 18.17 1.75 -13.22
CA ILE A 556 18.80 0.46 -13.57
C ILE A 556 18.79 -0.40 -12.31
N SER A 557 17.63 -0.99 -11.98
CA SER A 557 17.60 -2.08 -11.02
C SER A 557 18.49 -3.16 -11.61
N PRO A 558 19.50 -3.63 -10.87
CA PRO A 558 20.39 -4.65 -11.38
C PRO A 558 19.70 -6.01 -11.49
N TRP A 559 18.44 -6.13 -11.06
CA TRP A 559 17.68 -7.37 -11.00
C TRP A 559 16.78 -7.54 -12.22
N LEU A 560 16.82 -8.72 -12.84
CA LEU A 560 15.91 -9.11 -13.92
C LEU A 560 14.45 -9.17 -13.43
N PHE A 561 14.27 -9.50 -12.14
CA PHE A 561 12.98 -9.47 -11.44
C PHE A 561 13.00 -8.39 -10.36
N PRO A 562 12.72 -7.12 -10.69
CA PRO A 562 12.78 -6.03 -9.72
C PRO A 562 11.66 -6.14 -8.67
N GLY A 563 12.00 -5.82 -7.42
CA GLY A 563 11.03 -5.70 -6.33
C GLY A 563 10.39 -4.32 -6.28
N ARG A 564 9.45 -4.15 -5.34
CA ARG A 564 8.90 -2.81 -5.04
C ARG A 564 9.95 -1.88 -4.42
N HIS A 565 10.89 -2.45 -3.66
CA HIS A 565 11.97 -1.67 -3.06
C HIS A 565 13.10 -1.50 -4.08
N PRO A 566 13.63 -0.28 -4.31
CA PRO A 566 14.56 0.01 -5.40
C PRO A 566 15.79 -0.92 -5.45
N GLU A 567 16.37 -1.21 -4.29
CA GLU A 567 17.58 -2.02 -4.17
C GLU A 567 17.34 -3.54 -4.15
N ARG A 568 16.08 -3.98 -4.07
CA ARG A 568 15.75 -5.38 -3.81
C ARG A 568 15.12 -6.02 -5.02
N HIS A 569 15.48 -7.26 -5.25
CA HIS A 569 14.75 -8.12 -6.14
C HIS A 569 13.32 -8.39 -5.65
N LEU A 570 12.50 -8.94 -6.54
CA LEU A 570 11.17 -9.45 -6.24
C LEU A 570 11.24 -10.41 -5.04
N SER A 571 10.28 -10.29 -4.12
CA SER A 571 10.22 -11.17 -2.96
C SER A 571 9.96 -12.62 -3.43
N PRO A 572 10.75 -13.61 -2.98
CA PRO A 572 10.50 -15.01 -3.28
C PRO A 572 9.11 -15.48 -2.85
N SER A 573 8.57 -14.96 -1.75
CA SER A 573 7.21 -15.31 -1.29
C SER A 573 6.13 -14.76 -2.22
N THR A 574 6.32 -13.56 -2.76
CA THR A 574 5.41 -12.95 -3.73
C THR A 574 5.44 -13.69 -5.05
N LEU A 575 6.62 -14.03 -5.55
CA LEU A 575 6.75 -14.84 -6.76
C LEU A 575 6.13 -16.23 -6.56
N LEU A 576 6.39 -16.88 -5.43
CA LEU A 576 5.79 -18.17 -5.08
C LEU A 576 4.25 -18.11 -5.06
N ALA A 577 3.66 -17.08 -4.46
CA ALA A 577 2.21 -16.91 -4.42
C ALA A 577 1.62 -16.78 -5.83
N ARG A 578 2.23 -15.94 -6.69
CA ARG A 578 1.77 -15.73 -8.07
C ARG A 578 1.95 -16.98 -8.95
N LEU A 579 3.06 -17.72 -8.78
CA LEU A 579 3.26 -18.98 -9.51
C LEU A 579 2.28 -20.08 -9.02
N LYS A 580 1.93 -20.08 -7.74
CA LYS A 580 0.93 -21.00 -7.18
C LYS A 580 -0.46 -20.78 -7.80
N GLU A 581 -0.83 -19.54 -8.11
CA GLU A 581 -2.08 -19.22 -8.83
C GLU A 581 -2.11 -19.80 -10.25
N LEU A 582 -0.93 -20.07 -10.84
CA LEU A 582 -0.81 -20.76 -12.14
C LEU A 582 -0.78 -22.30 -12.01
N GLY A 583 -0.94 -22.83 -10.80
CA GLY A 583 -0.83 -24.27 -10.52
C GLY A 583 0.60 -24.77 -10.34
N ILE A 584 1.60 -23.88 -10.32
CA ILE A 584 3.01 -24.26 -10.17
C ILE A 584 3.34 -24.44 -8.69
N THR A 585 3.46 -25.70 -8.27
CA THR A 585 4.00 -26.08 -6.97
C THR A 585 5.52 -26.13 -7.06
N ALA A 586 6.18 -24.98 -6.86
CA ALA A 586 7.58 -24.78 -7.22
C ALA A 586 8.56 -25.86 -6.75
N ARG A 587 8.41 -26.38 -5.52
CA ARG A 587 9.25 -27.49 -5.04
C ARG A 587 8.99 -28.78 -5.82
N ALA A 588 7.74 -29.25 -5.94
CA ALA A 588 7.40 -30.45 -6.69
C ALA A 588 7.82 -30.35 -8.17
N THR A 589 7.63 -29.17 -8.77
CA THR A 589 7.99 -28.89 -10.17
C THR A 589 9.51 -28.91 -10.35
N GLN A 590 10.25 -28.27 -9.44
CA GLN A 590 11.71 -28.28 -9.44
C GLN A 590 12.26 -29.71 -9.30
N HIS A 591 11.67 -30.52 -8.42
CA HIS A 591 12.07 -31.92 -8.23
C HIS A 591 11.88 -32.71 -9.55
N ALA A 592 10.75 -32.53 -10.23
CA ALA A 592 10.49 -33.19 -11.51
C ALA A 592 11.48 -32.75 -12.61
N ALA A 593 11.69 -31.44 -12.77
CA ALA A 593 12.62 -30.91 -13.77
C ALA A 593 14.07 -31.38 -13.52
N LEU A 594 14.52 -31.40 -12.27
CA LEU A 594 15.87 -31.86 -11.92
C LEU A 594 16.04 -33.36 -12.19
N ARG A 595 15.00 -34.18 -11.94
CA ARG A 595 15.02 -35.61 -12.25
C ARG A 595 15.20 -35.83 -13.75
N ASP A 596 14.45 -35.11 -14.57
CA ASP A 596 14.51 -35.28 -16.02
C ASP A 596 15.84 -34.76 -16.59
N LEU A 597 16.37 -33.64 -16.07
CA LEU A 597 17.70 -33.12 -16.43
C LEU A 597 18.83 -34.08 -16.06
N THR A 598 18.78 -34.69 -14.88
CA THR A 598 19.81 -35.63 -14.41
C THR A 598 19.71 -37.02 -15.05
N ALA A 599 18.59 -37.33 -15.71
CA ALA A 599 18.48 -38.49 -16.57
C ALA A 599 19.13 -38.26 -17.94
N ALA A 600 19.11 -37.02 -18.44
CA ALA A 600 19.66 -36.66 -19.75
C ALA A 600 21.13 -36.19 -19.70
N LEU A 601 21.58 -35.64 -18.58
CA LEU A 601 22.89 -34.99 -18.44
C LEU A 601 23.64 -35.44 -17.17
N PRO A 602 24.99 -35.53 -17.22
CA PRO A 602 25.80 -35.73 -16.03
C PRO A 602 25.61 -34.60 -14.99
N GLU A 603 25.71 -34.93 -13.71
CA GLU A 603 25.49 -33.99 -12.59
C GLU A 603 26.47 -32.81 -12.61
N THR A 604 27.69 -33.04 -13.09
CA THR A 604 28.72 -32.00 -13.23
C THR A 604 28.30 -30.95 -14.26
N VAL A 605 27.69 -31.36 -15.37
CA VAL A 605 27.15 -30.47 -16.41
C VAL A 605 25.96 -29.67 -15.86
N VAL A 606 25.02 -30.35 -15.20
CA VAL A 606 23.89 -29.70 -14.52
C VAL A 606 24.38 -28.67 -13.50
N SER A 607 25.40 -29.00 -12.71
CA SER A 607 25.98 -28.09 -11.73
C SER A 607 26.66 -26.88 -12.37
N ARG A 608 27.45 -27.07 -13.43
CA ARG A 608 28.17 -26.00 -14.15
C ARG A 608 27.21 -25.02 -14.84
N LEU A 609 26.15 -25.52 -15.48
CA LEU A 609 25.19 -24.69 -16.21
C LEU A 609 24.17 -24.01 -15.30
N LEU A 610 23.61 -24.73 -14.32
CA LEU A 610 22.46 -24.28 -13.53
C LEU A 610 22.83 -23.69 -12.16
N GLY A 611 24.09 -23.77 -11.75
CA GLY A 611 24.56 -23.24 -10.46
C GLY A 611 24.05 -24.02 -9.25
N ILE A 612 23.52 -25.22 -9.44
CA ILE A 612 23.03 -26.11 -8.37
C ILE A 612 24.21 -26.93 -7.84
N SER A 613 24.42 -27.01 -6.52
CA SER A 613 25.56 -27.77 -5.96
C SER A 613 25.39 -29.27 -6.21
N ILE A 614 26.49 -29.96 -6.53
CA ILE A 614 26.50 -31.43 -6.72
C ILE A 614 25.86 -32.14 -5.51
N SER A 615 26.25 -31.75 -4.29
CA SER A 615 25.65 -32.26 -3.05
C SER A 615 24.14 -32.01 -2.90
N SER A 616 23.61 -30.99 -3.57
CA SER A 616 22.15 -30.78 -3.65
C SER A 616 21.55 -31.70 -4.69
N VAL A 617 22.19 -31.95 -5.83
CA VAL A 617 21.74 -32.93 -6.82
C VAL A 617 21.69 -34.35 -6.23
N ASP A 618 22.75 -34.79 -5.54
CA ASP A 618 22.86 -36.11 -4.91
C ASP A 618 21.75 -36.37 -3.89
N ARG A 619 21.53 -35.38 -3.01
CA ARG A 619 20.52 -35.47 -1.95
C ARG A 619 19.12 -35.68 -2.54
N TRP A 620 18.87 -35.18 -3.75
CA TRP A 620 17.57 -35.26 -4.40
C TRP A 620 17.39 -36.58 -5.14
N LYS A 621 18.47 -37.14 -5.70
CA LYS A 621 18.48 -38.54 -6.16
C LYS A 621 18.18 -39.51 -5.02
N ALA A 622 18.85 -39.35 -3.88
CA ALA A 622 18.64 -40.19 -2.70
C ALA A 622 17.21 -40.04 -2.11
N GLY A 623 16.68 -38.81 -2.06
CA GLY A 623 15.30 -38.56 -1.61
C GLY A 623 14.23 -39.10 -2.55
N GLY A 624 14.49 -39.11 -3.86
CA GLY A 624 13.62 -39.73 -4.88
C GLY A 624 13.55 -41.25 -4.75
N GLN A 625 14.68 -41.91 -4.43
CA GLN A 625 14.69 -43.35 -4.13
C GLN A 625 13.85 -43.69 -2.90
N TRP A 626 13.93 -42.88 -1.84
CA TRP A 626 13.13 -43.08 -0.62
C TRP A 626 11.64 -42.76 -0.83
N ALA A 627 11.30 -41.75 -1.63
CA ALA A 627 9.92 -41.44 -1.98
C ALA A 627 9.30 -42.52 -2.87
N ASN A 628 10.06 -43.08 -3.81
CA ASN A 628 9.66 -44.24 -4.60
C ASN A 628 9.47 -45.48 -3.72
N TYR A 629 10.39 -45.74 -2.80
CA TYR A 629 10.26 -46.82 -1.81
C TYR A 629 9.02 -46.62 -0.93
N ALA A 630 8.77 -45.41 -0.42
CA ALA A 630 7.58 -45.11 0.38
C ALA A 630 6.27 -45.23 -0.43
N ALA A 631 6.28 -44.82 -1.71
CA ALA A 631 5.14 -45.00 -2.61
C ALA A 631 4.92 -46.48 -2.98
N GLU A 632 5.99 -47.26 -3.12
CA GLU A 632 5.95 -48.72 -3.30
C GLU A 632 5.35 -49.40 -2.08
N VAL A 633 5.81 -49.03 -0.88
CA VAL A 633 5.31 -49.54 0.41
C VAL A 633 3.85 -49.14 0.62
N ALA A 634 3.46 -47.90 0.31
CA ALA A 634 2.08 -47.45 0.38
C ALA A 634 1.16 -48.17 -0.63
N ARG A 635 1.67 -48.54 -1.81
CA ARG A 635 0.96 -49.37 -2.79
C ARG A 635 0.80 -50.81 -2.29
N ARG A 636 1.82 -51.39 -1.64
CA ARG A 636 1.75 -52.73 -1.03
C ARG A 636 0.74 -52.81 0.12
N HIS A 637 0.55 -51.72 0.87
CA HIS A 637 -0.46 -51.64 1.93
C HIS A 637 -1.89 -51.36 1.43
N LYS A 638 -2.08 -51.06 0.14
CA LYS A 638 -3.42 -50.83 -0.46
C LYS A 638 -4.01 -52.06 -1.17
N THR A 639 -3.26 -53.14 -1.34
CA THR A 639 -3.81 -54.44 -1.72
C THR A 639 -4.41 -55.11 -0.48
N PRO A 640 -5.74 -55.28 -0.38
CA PRO A 640 -6.31 -56.15 0.65
C PRO A 640 -5.84 -57.58 0.33
N LYS A 641 -5.46 -58.35 1.35
CA LYS A 641 -5.52 -59.81 1.24
C LYS A 641 -7.01 -60.17 1.27
N GLY A 642 -7.53 -60.60 0.13
CA GLY A 642 -8.93 -60.99 -0.07
C GLY A 642 -9.24 -61.02 -1.56
#